data_AF-A0A2N2WBU1-F1
#
_entry.id   AF-A0A2N2WBU1-F1
#
_cell.length_a   1.000
_cell.length_b   1.000
_cell.length_c   1.000
_cell.angle_alpha   90.00
_cell.angle_beta   90.00
_cell.angle_gamma   90.00
#
_symmetry.space_group_name_H-M   'P 1'
#
loop_
_entity.id
_entity.type
_entity.pdbx_description
1 polymer ?
#
loop_
_entity_poly.entity_id
_entity_poly.type
_entity_poly.pdbx_seq_one_letter_code
_entity_poly.pdbx_strand_id
1 'polypeptide(L)'
;MNIKPDLNKYLLIIVFLLGNQFLSYGQSKNNTSFQADTASISRNYKLAGNLLYLFPDSARKHIDTIFMLSKKRNYAEGFFRAHNLYGIRHLISNDLDQALVQFKKSLKYTEKLKTPRSKAIILGNIGLAYSKSYKQDSAVHYMNLTLEYTEEYKINDLHSKAQLDLANFYLDRGNYVKAAQSLVKARSETEVTRDSVFLIYVYSTFGLLYTKVNKFDLALQYLTKSIEINRKVMKLNHIANNYLNIGELYFNSRKNYDSALYYYRKAIDEVLPHDKWSIEQAAIINQGNVFLQRSQLDSAKKYYQTAYDDPLIYTQPNRRAAVLVNLGLYYLETKDYRKASEYLKGGYALADSLGILLYKKNALGALYRLDSIQGDFYGAFNYLKAYQNASDSLNADEANNKIAIYEFEQFLVEQKFNNDALVNENNLKSKLITNQRWFLWLSLAASFILLILIYRLFLNRRKISRLLRQLSEKNTDLLSMNKKLELGNQTLNEQQQQLKELNITKDKFFAILGHDLKGPISGFQELLGLLQEQWYQIDEAKKLEYLNMLYSTSEKTHKLLQDLLSWGKAQQGLVKCQKEIISVKPAIQSVAQLFEGQIKQKELNLTIDIPDDLSLNTDPVLFSQIIQNFLNNAIKFTHRKGSINIKSNLVDSKQQICVTDSGIGIPENKLGHLFDLNADFNRPGTDKEKSSGMGLILCREFASILEAKIVVSSTEGEGSSFCLKF
;
A
#
# COMPACT_ATOMS: atom_id res chain seq x y z
N MET A 1 -19.70 -46.87 -58.01
CA MET A 1 -18.62 -46.94 -57.00
C MET A 1 -18.39 -45.52 -56.47
N ASN A 2 -18.61 -45.33 -55.18
CA ASN A 2 -18.26 -44.16 -54.35
C ASN A 2 -18.61 -42.75 -54.85
N ILE A 3 -19.89 -42.37 -54.72
CA ILE A 3 -20.31 -40.97 -54.55
C ILE A 3 -20.80 -40.83 -53.11
N LYS A 4 -19.97 -40.24 -52.25
CA LYS A 4 -20.39 -39.75 -50.92
C LYS A 4 -21.27 -38.51 -51.13
N PRO A 5 -22.50 -38.43 -50.61
CA PRO A 5 -23.24 -37.18 -50.58
C PRO A 5 -22.91 -36.43 -49.29
N ASP A 6 -22.26 -35.27 -49.42
CA ASP A 6 -22.02 -34.32 -48.33
C ASP A 6 -23.36 -33.78 -47.81
N LEU A 7 -23.75 -34.30 -46.65
CA LEU A 7 -25.04 -34.14 -45.99
C LEU A 7 -25.21 -32.78 -45.26
N ASN A 8 -24.33 -31.81 -45.51
CA ASN A 8 -24.24 -30.54 -44.76
C ASN A 8 -24.81 -29.30 -45.50
N LYS A 9 -25.54 -29.48 -46.61
CA LYS A 9 -26.02 -28.38 -47.46
C LYS A 9 -27.47 -27.91 -47.23
N TYR A 10 -28.17 -28.39 -46.21
CA TYR A 10 -29.62 -28.21 -46.10
C TYR A 10 -29.99 -27.56 -44.77
N LEU A 11 -30.81 -26.50 -44.81
CA LEU A 11 -31.80 -26.09 -43.80
C LEU A 11 -32.21 -24.61 -44.01
N LEU A 12 -33.41 -24.36 -44.58
CA LEU A 12 -34.11 -23.06 -44.65
C LEU A 12 -35.56 -23.23 -44.12
N ILE A 13 -36.02 -22.34 -43.22
CA ILE A 13 -37.19 -22.48 -42.29
C ILE A 13 -36.97 -23.49 -41.15
N ILE A 14 -35.93 -23.31 -40.33
CA ILE A 14 -35.63 -24.32 -39.30
C ILE A 14 -35.89 -23.97 -37.86
N VAL A 15 -35.92 -22.73 -37.43
CA VAL A 15 -35.85 -22.53 -35.98
C VAL A 15 -37.13 -22.99 -35.26
N PHE A 16 -38.30 -22.94 -35.90
CA PHE A 16 -39.51 -23.55 -35.32
C PHE A 16 -39.65 -25.06 -35.54
N LEU A 17 -38.99 -25.68 -36.52
CA LEU A 17 -39.49 -26.96 -37.06
C LEU A 17 -38.60 -28.17 -36.79
N LEU A 18 -37.30 -27.97 -36.57
CA LEU A 18 -36.33 -29.04 -36.33
C LEU A 18 -35.33 -28.64 -35.22
N GLY A 19 -35.81 -28.02 -34.15
CA GLY A 19 -34.99 -27.62 -33.01
C GLY A 19 -34.37 -28.80 -32.25
N ASN A 20 -33.38 -29.47 -32.85
CA ASN A 20 -32.61 -30.55 -32.27
C ASN A 20 -31.19 -30.54 -32.87
N GLN A 21 -30.31 -29.71 -32.31
CA GLN A 21 -28.89 -30.02 -32.30
C GLN A 21 -28.39 -29.83 -30.85
N PHE A 22 -27.90 -30.95 -30.31
CA PHE A 22 -27.25 -31.11 -28.99
C PHE A 22 -28.16 -31.17 -27.74
N LEU A 23 -28.44 -32.40 -27.30
CA LEU A 23 -28.02 -32.98 -26.02
C LEU A 23 -28.82 -34.27 -25.75
N SER A 24 -28.16 -35.41 -25.91
CA SER A 24 -28.62 -36.68 -25.35
C SER A 24 -27.93 -36.89 -24.01
N TYR A 25 -28.67 -37.05 -22.92
CA TYR A 25 -28.35 -38.09 -21.92
C TYR A 25 -29.51 -38.29 -20.94
N GLY A 26 -29.85 -39.56 -20.69
CA GLY A 26 -30.82 -40.01 -19.70
C GLY A 26 -31.16 -41.49 -19.89
N GLN A 27 -30.60 -42.33 -19.03
CA GLN A 27 -30.59 -43.80 -19.12
C GLN A 27 -31.97 -44.46 -18.96
N SER A 28 -32.16 -45.61 -19.62
CA SER A 28 -32.89 -46.77 -19.08
C SER A 28 -32.41 -48.04 -19.79
N LYS A 29 -32.09 -49.07 -19.00
CA LYS A 29 -31.60 -50.39 -19.43
C LYS A 29 -32.66 -51.20 -20.21
N ASN A 30 -32.14 -52.06 -21.08
CA ASN A 30 -32.73 -53.26 -21.69
C ASN A 30 -33.92 -53.09 -22.66
N ASN A 31 -33.61 -52.74 -23.91
CA ASN A 31 -34.24 -53.35 -25.10
C ASN A 31 -33.51 -52.89 -26.37
N THR A 32 -32.62 -53.72 -26.93
CA THR A 32 -31.90 -53.44 -28.18
C THR A 32 -32.84 -53.11 -29.33
N SER A 33 -34.04 -53.71 -29.37
CA SER A 33 -35.07 -53.41 -30.38
C SER A 33 -35.78 -52.06 -30.19
N PHE A 34 -35.97 -51.59 -28.95
CA PHE A 34 -36.60 -50.29 -28.67
C PHE A 34 -35.62 -49.15 -29.00
N GLN A 35 -34.34 -49.31 -28.62
CA GLN A 35 -33.30 -48.35 -28.97
C GLN A 35 -33.13 -48.23 -30.50
N ALA A 36 -33.13 -49.35 -31.23
CA ALA A 36 -33.09 -49.34 -32.70
C ALA A 36 -34.28 -48.60 -33.32
N ASP A 37 -35.51 -48.82 -32.82
CA ASP A 37 -36.71 -48.14 -33.32
C ASP A 37 -36.68 -46.62 -33.03
N THR A 38 -36.22 -46.19 -31.84
CA THR A 38 -36.06 -44.75 -31.51
C THR A 38 -34.95 -44.06 -32.32
N ALA A 39 -33.85 -44.76 -32.62
CA ALA A 39 -32.80 -44.28 -33.51
C ALA A 39 -33.31 -44.15 -34.95
N SER A 40 -34.10 -45.12 -35.41
CA SER A 40 -34.77 -45.07 -36.72
C SER A 40 -35.76 -43.89 -36.81
N ILE A 41 -36.54 -43.63 -35.76
CA ILE A 41 -37.41 -42.45 -35.68
C ILE A 41 -36.60 -41.16 -35.80
N SER A 42 -35.48 -41.02 -35.09
CA SER A 42 -34.65 -39.82 -35.15
C SER A 42 -33.99 -39.64 -36.52
N ARG A 43 -33.54 -40.73 -37.16
CA ARG A 43 -33.01 -40.70 -38.53
C ARG A 43 -34.06 -40.28 -39.54
N ASN A 44 -35.25 -40.90 -39.49
CA ASN A 44 -36.36 -40.57 -40.38
C ASN A 44 -36.86 -39.14 -40.15
N TYR A 45 -36.84 -38.64 -38.90
CA TYR A 45 -37.18 -37.25 -38.60
C TYR A 45 -36.21 -36.27 -39.28
N LYS A 46 -34.90 -36.54 -39.22
CA LYS A 46 -33.89 -35.74 -39.91
C LYS A 46 -34.06 -35.77 -41.42
N LEU A 47 -34.31 -36.95 -42.00
CA LEU A 47 -34.54 -37.11 -43.44
C LEU A 47 -35.83 -36.42 -43.88
N ALA A 48 -36.94 -36.63 -43.17
CA ALA A 48 -38.21 -35.97 -43.43
C ALA A 48 -38.06 -34.46 -43.37
N GLY A 49 -37.38 -33.93 -42.35
CA GLY A 49 -37.11 -32.50 -42.21
C GLY A 49 -36.33 -31.91 -43.38
N ASN A 50 -35.32 -32.62 -43.89
CA ASN A 50 -34.55 -32.20 -45.05
C ASN A 50 -35.36 -32.27 -46.35
N LEU A 51 -36.26 -33.25 -46.47
CA LEU A 51 -37.06 -33.49 -47.67
C LEU A 51 -38.35 -32.67 -47.69
N LEU A 52 -38.83 -32.17 -46.56
CA LEU A 52 -40.20 -31.69 -46.41
C LEU A 52 -40.57 -30.57 -47.40
N TYR A 53 -39.64 -29.66 -47.63
CA TYR A 53 -39.78 -28.53 -48.53
C TYR A 53 -39.43 -28.90 -49.98
N LEU A 54 -38.51 -29.85 -50.15
CA LEU A 54 -37.97 -30.18 -51.47
C LEU A 54 -38.83 -31.22 -52.21
N PHE A 55 -39.26 -32.23 -51.48
CA PHE A 55 -39.96 -33.40 -51.96
C PHE A 55 -41.01 -33.81 -50.91
N PRO A 56 -42.10 -33.05 -50.74
CA PRO A 56 -43.09 -33.28 -49.69
C PRO A 56 -43.70 -34.70 -49.74
N ASP A 57 -43.84 -35.28 -50.93
CA ASP A 57 -44.30 -36.66 -51.11
C ASP A 57 -43.26 -37.69 -50.65
N SER A 58 -41.97 -37.44 -50.91
CA SER A 58 -40.88 -38.29 -50.40
C SER A 58 -40.74 -38.14 -48.89
N ALA A 59 -40.92 -36.94 -48.35
CA ALA A 59 -40.94 -36.70 -46.91
C ALA A 59 -42.08 -37.44 -46.22
N ARG A 60 -43.26 -37.51 -46.84
CA ARG A 60 -44.43 -38.24 -46.32
C ARG A 60 -44.09 -39.68 -45.96
N LYS A 61 -43.35 -40.41 -46.82
CA LYS A 61 -42.93 -41.80 -46.53
C LYS A 61 -42.14 -41.91 -45.22
N HIS A 62 -41.24 -40.96 -44.96
CA HIS A 62 -40.47 -40.90 -43.72
C HIS A 62 -41.34 -40.51 -42.52
N ILE A 63 -42.29 -39.57 -42.69
CA ILE A 63 -43.25 -39.20 -41.63
C ILE A 63 -44.14 -40.39 -41.26
N ASP A 64 -44.68 -41.10 -42.24
CA ASP A 64 -45.51 -42.29 -42.05
C ASP A 64 -44.71 -43.38 -41.31
N THR A 65 -43.42 -43.55 -41.63
CA THR A 65 -42.52 -44.46 -40.92
C THR A 65 -42.33 -44.06 -39.45
N ILE A 66 -42.12 -42.77 -39.17
CA ILE A 66 -42.04 -42.27 -37.78
C ILE A 66 -43.33 -42.58 -37.04
N PHE A 67 -44.48 -42.31 -37.65
CA PHE A 67 -45.79 -42.52 -37.04
C PHE A 67 -46.03 -44.01 -36.73
N MET A 68 -45.75 -44.91 -37.68
CA MET A 68 -45.89 -46.35 -37.49
C MET A 68 -45.00 -46.91 -36.38
N LEU A 69 -43.71 -46.54 -36.35
CA LEU A 69 -42.79 -46.97 -35.30
C LEU A 69 -43.19 -46.41 -33.94
N SER A 70 -43.69 -45.17 -33.89
CA SER A 70 -44.19 -44.54 -32.66
C SER A 70 -45.43 -45.25 -32.13
N LYS A 71 -46.34 -45.67 -33.02
CA LYS A 71 -47.51 -46.47 -32.67
C LYS A 71 -47.14 -47.84 -32.12
N LYS A 72 -46.18 -48.54 -32.75
CA LYS A 72 -45.67 -49.84 -32.30
C LYS A 72 -45.10 -49.79 -30.88
N ARG A 73 -44.49 -48.66 -30.50
CA ARG A 73 -43.75 -48.50 -29.24
C ARG A 73 -44.42 -47.57 -28.22
N ASN A 74 -45.61 -47.07 -28.52
CA ASN A 74 -46.31 -46.02 -27.74
C ASN A 74 -45.38 -44.83 -27.37
N TYR A 75 -44.60 -44.37 -28.35
CA TYR A 75 -43.54 -43.37 -28.12
C TYR A 75 -44.06 -41.94 -28.35
N ALA A 76 -44.33 -41.21 -27.25
CA ALA A 76 -44.92 -39.87 -27.29
C ALA A 76 -44.10 -38.85 -28.11
N GLU A 77 -42.78 -38.88 -28.01
CA GLU A 77 -41.88 -37.95 -28.73
C GLU A 77 -41.93 -38.20 -30.25
N GLY A 78 -42.06 -39.47 -30.65
CA GLY A 78 -42.23 -39.82 -32.05
C GLY A 78 -43.58 -39.38 -32.62
N PHE A 79 -44.67 -39.48 -31.83
CA PHE A 79 -45.97 -38.92 -32.21
C PHE A 79 -45.95 -37.39 -32.32
N PHE A 80 -45.35 -36.71 -31.36
CA PHE A 80 -45.11 -35.27 -31.40
C PHE A 80 -44.41 -34.87 -32.71
N ARG A 81 -43.28 -35.52 -33.03
CA ARG A 81 -42.49 -35.26 -34.24
C ARG A 81 -43.26 -35.56 -35.52
N ALA A 82 -43.98 -36.68 -35.61
CA ALA A 82 -44.75 -37.04 -36.78
C ALA A 82 -45.88 -36.03 -37.04
N HIS A 83 -46.69 -35.71 -36.02
CA HIS A 83 -47.77 -34.75 -36.16
C HIS A 83 -47.26 -33.34 -36.48
N ASN A 84 -46.11 -32.93 -35.92
CA ASN A 84 -45.49 -31.67 -36.28
C ASN A 84 -45.10 -31.66 -37.77
N LEU A 85 -44.42 -32.70 -38.27
CA LEU A 85 -44.04 -32.81 -39.68
C LEU A 85 -45.24 -32.88 -40.63
N TYR A 86 -46.31 -33.58 -40.25
CA TYR A 86 -47.55 -33.54 -41.02
C TYR A 86 -48.12 -32.12 -41.08
N GLY A 87 -48.18 -31.42 -39.94
CA GLY A 87 -48.68 -30.05 -39.88
C GLY A 87 -47.90 -29.10 -40.77
N ILE A 88 -46.56 -29.17 -40.73
CA ILE A 88 -45.70 -28.36 -41.61
C ILE A 88 -45.94 -28.72 -43.07
N ARG A 89 -46.06 -30.00 -43.43
CA ARG A 89 -46.33 -30.40 -44.81
C ARG A 89 -47.62 -29.76 -45.33
N HIS A 90 -48.70 -29.83 -44.54
CA HIS A 90 -49.96 -29.17 -44.88
C HIS A 90 -49.81 -27.64 -44.96
N LEU A 91 -49.02 -27.03 -44.08
CA LEU A 91 -48.70 -25.60 -44.12
C LEU A 91 -47.96 -25.19 -45.41
N ILE A 92 -47.07 -26.04 -45.93
CA ILE A 92 -46.36 -25.83 -47.20
C ILE A 92 -47.33 -25.97 -48.37
N SER A 93 -48.21 -26.97 -48.33
CA SER A 93 -49.27 -27.18 -49.33
C SER A 93 -50.43 -26.19 -49.23
N ASN A 94 -50.34 -25.19 -48.34
CA ASN A 94 -51.36 -24.18 -48.05
C ASN A 94 -52.73 -24.75 -47.57
N ASP A 95 -52.73 -25.98 -47.05
CA ASP A 95 -53.88 -26.64 -46.42
C ASP A 95 -53.89 -26.30 -44.91
N LEU A 96 -54.28 -25.06 -44.60
CA LEU A 96 -54.11 -24.47 -43.28
C LEU A 96 -54.95 -25.15 -42.19
N ASP A 97 -56.15 -25.63 -42.54
CA ASP A 97 -57.03 -26.29 -41.58
C ASP A 97 -56.45 -27.65 -41.15
N GLN A 98 -55.96 -28.46 -42.10
CA GLN A 98 -55.27 -29.70 -41.74
C GLN A 98 -53.96 -29.44 -41.01
N ALA A 99 -53.23 -28.38 -41.37
CA ALA A 99 -52.03 -27.98 -40.63
C ALA A 99 -52.34 -27.74 -39.15
N LEU A 100 -53.37 -26.93 -38.87
CA LEU A 100 -53.84 -26.64 -37.50
C LEU A 100 -54.29 -27.90 -36.76
N VAL A 101 -55.02 -28.81 -37.42
CA VAL A 101 -55.42 -30.09 -36.82
C VAL A 101 -54.21 -30.91 -36.39
N GLN A 102 -53.19 -31.01 -37.24
CA GLN A 102 -51.98 -31.77 -36.94
C GLN A 102 -51.14 -31.09 -35.85
N PHE A 103 -50.99 -29.77 -35.86
CA PHE A 103 -50.31 -29.05 -34.79
C PHE A 103 -51.02 -29.19 -33.44
N LYS A 104 -52.36 -29.10 -33.39
CA LYS A 104 -53.13 -29.36 -32.16
C LYS A 104 -52.96 -30.78 -31.65
N LYS A 105 -52.88 -31.78 -32.53
CA LYS A 105 -52.54 -33.16 -32.14
C LYS A 105 -51.13 -33.25 -31.56
N SER A 106 -50.15 -32.59 -32.18
CA SER A 106 -48.77 -32.53 -31.68
C SER A 106 -48.70 -31.85 -30.30
N LEU A 107 -49.46 -30.76 -30.08
CA LEU A 107 -49.52 -30.02 -28.82
C LEU A 107 -49.92 -30.92 -27.64
N LYS A 108 -50.92 -31.79 -27.82
CA LYS A 108 -51.34 -32.76 -26.79
C LYS A 108 -50.22 -33.72 -26.35
N TYR A 109 -49.28 -34.03 -27.24
CA TYR A 109 -48.11 -34.85 -26.88
C TYR A 109 -47.04 -34.05 -26.15
N THR A 110 -46.96 -32.73 -26.35
CA THR A 110 -45.99 -31.88 -25.60
C THR A 110 -46.27 -31.86 -24.09
N GLU A 111 -47.54 -31.95 -23.69
CA GLU A 111 -47.94 -32.07 -22.28
C GLU A 111 -47.37 -33.35 -21.63
N LYS A 112 -47.26 -34.44 -22.40
CA LYS A 112 -46.69 -35.72 -21.94
C LYS A 112 -45.17 -35.70 -21.90
N LEU A 113 -44.54 -34.90 -22.75
CA LEU A 113 -43.08 -34.85 -22.89
C LEU A 113 -42.41 -34.00 -21.81
N LYS A 114 -43.13 -33.04 -21.23
CA LYS A 114 -42.60 -32.08 -20.24
C LYS A 114 -41.32 -31.37 -20.71
N THR A 115 -41.14 -31.22 -22.01
CA THR A 115 -40.03 -30.48 -22.64
C THR A 115 -40.53 -29.10 -23.07
N PRO A 116 -40.11 -28.00 -22.41
CA PRO A 116 -40.58 -26.66 -22.75
C PRO A 116 -40.35 -26.33 -24.22
N ARG A 117 -39.19 -26.69 -24.75
CA ARG A 117 -38.86 -26.47 -26.17
C ARG A 117 -39.89 -27.06 -27.15
N SER A 118 -40.40 -28.26 -26.89
CA SER A 118 -41.39 -28.90 -27.77
C SER A 118 -42.72 -28.15 -27.77
N LYS A 119 -43.16 -27.64 -26.62
CA LYS A 119 -44.39 -26.85 -26.51
C LYS A 119 -44.22 -25.50 -27.21
N ALA A 120 -43.12 -24.79 -26.96
CA ALA A 120 -42.80 -23.54 -27.65
C ALA A 120 -42.90 -23.72 -29.18
N ILE A 121 -42.25 -24.77 -29.71
CA ILE A 121 -42.25 -25.12 -31.14
C ILE A 121 -43.67 -25.16 -31.72
N ILE A 122 -44.58 -25.86 -31.07
CA ILE A 122 -45.93 -26.07 -31.61
C ILE A 122 -46.79 -24.82 -31.48
N LEU A 123 -46.64 -24.06 -30.39
CA LEU A 123 -47.36 -22.79 -30.23
C LEU A 123 -46.99 -21.81 -31.35
N GLY A 124 -45.70 -21.69 -31.68
CA GLY A 124 -45.25 -20.83 -32.78
C GLY A 124 -45.78 -21.31 -34.14
N ASN A 125 -45.79 -22.62 -34.39
CA ASN A 125 -46.34 -23.19 -35.62
C ASN A 125 -47.85 -22.95 -35.78
N ILE A 126 -48.60 -23.04 -34.68
CA ILE A 126 -50.02 -22.70 -34.65
C ILE A 126 -50.20 -21.21 -34.95
N GLY A 127 -49.39 -20.34 -34.33
CA GLY A 127 -49.40 -18.91 -34.62
C GLY A 127 -49.12 -18.60 -36.10
N LEU A 128 -48.12 -19.27 -36.69
CA LEU A 128 -47.78 -19.14 -38.11
C LEU A 128 -48.90 -19.64 -39.04
N ALA A 129 -49.55 -20.75 -38.70
CA ALA A 129 -50.69 -21.26 -39.46
C ALA A 129 -51.88 -20.29 -39.40
N TYR A 130 -52.17 -19.72 -38.22
CA TYR A 130 -53.21 -18.70 -38.09
C TYR A 130 -52.87 -17.41 -38.85
N SER A 131 -51.61 -16.98 -38.82
CA SER A 131 -51.11 -15.83 -39.59
C SER A 131 -51.44 -15.95 -41.07
N LYS A 132 -51.24 -17.15 -41.66
CA LYS A 132 -51.58 -17.43 -43.06
C LYS A 132 -53.09 -17.55 -43.32
N SER A 133 -53.89 -17.89 -42.30
CA SER A 133 -55.34 -18.09 -42.42
C SER A 133 -56.17 -16.81 -42.30
N TYR A 134 -55.53 -15.63 -42.24
CA TYR A 134 -56.15 -14.31 -42.03
C TYR A 134 -56.96 -14.15 -40.73
N LYS A 135 -56.83 -15.08 -39.77
CA LYS A 135 -57.42 -14.99 -38.42
C LYS A 135 -56.49 -14.22 -37.48
N GLN A 136 -56.59 -12.90 -37.52
CA GLN A 136 -55.67 -11.95 -36.89
C GLN A 136 -55.51 -12.15 -35.37
N ASP A 137 -56.61 -12.24 -34.62
CA ASP A 137 -56.55 -12.34 -33.15
C ASP A 137 -55.87 -13.62 -32.68
N SER A 138 -56.17 -14.74 -33.36
CA SER A 138 -55.55 -16.04 -33.06
C SER A 138 -54.06 -16.04 -33.39
N ALA A 139 -53.64 -15.43 -34.49
CA ALA A 139 -52.22 -15.38 -34.85
C ALA A 139 -51.40 -14.65 -33.79
N VAL A 140 -51.83 -13.44 -33.40
CA VAL A 140 -51.17 -12.63 -32.38
C VAL A 140 -51.19 -13.32 -31.02
N HIS A 141 -52.33 -13.92 -30.63
CA HIS A 141 -52.46 -14.64 -29.37
C HIS A 141 -51.43 -15.78 -29.24
N TYR A 142 -51.35 -16.67 -30.24
CA TYR A 142 -50.41 -17.79 -30.19
C TYR A 142 -48.94 -17.34 -30.34
N MET A 143 -48.66 -16.28 -31.10
CA MET A 143 -47.31 -15.70 -31.19
C MET A 143 -46.87 -15.11 -29.84
N ASN A 144 -47.73 -14.34 -29.16
CA ASN A 144 -47.44 -13.78 -27.84
C ASN A 144 -47.29 -14.88 -26.78
N LEU A 145 -48.16 -15.89 -26.78
CA LEU A 145 -48.03 -17.05 -25.91
C LEU A 145 -46.70 -17.77 -26.12
N THR A 146 -46.21 -17.81 -27.36
CA THR A 146 -44.89 -18.38 -27.67
C THR A 146 -43.76 -17.52 -27.13
N LEU A 147 -43.86 -16.19 -27.24
CA LEU A 147 -42.88 -15.25 -26.68
C LEU A 147 -42.81 -15.37 -25.15
N GLU A 148 -43.93 -15.27 -24.46
CA GLU A 148 -44.03 -15.42 -23.00
C GLU A 148 -43.42 -16.74 -22.53
N TYR A 149 -43.78 -17.84 -23.22
CA TYR A 149 -43.29 -19.16 -22.88
C TYR A 149 -41.79 -19.34 -23.17
N THR A 150 -41.28 -18.77 -24.27
CA THR A 150 -39.83 -18.86 -24.57
C THR A 150 -39.00 -17.96 -23.66
N GLU A 151 -39.54 -16.84 -23.18
CA GLU A 151 -38.93 -15.98 -22.18
C GLU A 151 -38.88 -16.67 -20.80
N GLU A 152 -39.99 -17.25 -20.34
CA GLU A 152 -40.08 -17.99 -19.07
C GLU A 152 -39.01 -19.10 -18.98
N TYR A 153 -38.83 -19.85 -20.07
CA TYR A 153 -37.90 -20.99 -20.13
C TYR A 153 -36.54 -20.63 -20.76
N LYS A 154 -36.25 -19.35 -21.02
CA LYS A 154 -34.98 -18.85 -21.57
C LYS A 154 -34.53 -19.53 -22.87
N ILE A 155 -35.46 -19.75 -23.79
CA ILE A 155 -35.24 -20.41 -25.09
C ILE A 155 -35.02 -19.35 -26.17
N ASN A 156 -33.86 -18.69 -26.12
CA ASN A 156 -33.59 -17.47 -26.90
C ASN A 156 -33.72 -17.66 -28.42
N ASP A 157 -33.31 -18.80 -28.97
CA ASP A 157 -33.39 -19.02 -30.42
C ASP A 157 -34.84 -19.06 -30.93
N LEU A 158 -35.74 -19.72 -30.19
CA LEU A 158 -37.17 -19.74 -30.50
C LEU A 158 -37.84 -18.39 -30.22
N HIS A 159 -37.39 -17.68 -29.18
CA HIS A 159 -37.89 -16.34 -28.86
C HIS A 159 -37.58 -15.37 -30.02
N SER A 160 -36.33 -15.31 -30.49
CA SER A 160 -35.94 -14.48 -31.63
C SER A 160 -36.70 -14.85 -32.90
N LYS A 161 -36.98 -16.15 -33.09
CA LYS A 161 -37.81 -16.63 -34.19
C LYS A 161 -39.25 -16.14 -34.11
N ALA A 162 -39.88 -16.25 -32.95
CA ALA A 162 -41.23 -15.77 -32.73
C ALA A 162 -41.31 -14.24 -32.92
N GLN A 163 -40.29 -13.48 -32.49
CA GLN A 163 -40.21 -12.04 -32.77
C GLN A 163 -40.14 -11.73 -34.26
N LEU A 164 -39.32 -12.47 -35.02
CA LEU A 164 -39.24 -12.31 -36.47
C LEU A 164 -40.57 -12.65 -37.17
N ASP A 165 -41.24 -13.72 -36.77
CA ASP A 165 -42.52 -14.13 -37.36
C ASP A 165 -43.63 -13.11 -37.04
N LEU A 166 -43.63 -12.57 -35.82
CA LEU A 166 -44.52 -11.49 -35.42
C LEU A 166 -44.23 -10.20 -36.19
N ALA A 167 -42.95 -9.90 -36.47
CA ALA A 167 -42.57 -8.77 -37.30
C ALA A 167 -43.08 -8.90 -38.74
N ASN A 168 -42.92 -10.06 -39.37
CA ASN A 168 -43.45 -10.32 -40.71
C ASN A 168 -44.98 -10.20 -40.70
N PHE A 169 -45.66 -10.75 -39.68
CA PHE A 169 -47.11 -10.61 -39.53
C PHE A 169 -47.54 -9.14 -39.47
N TYR A 170 -46.88 -8.31 -38.65
CA TYR A 170 -47.23 -6.89 -38.56
C TYR A 170 -46.90 -6.13 -39.85
N LEU A 171 -45.80 -6.49 -40.52
CA LEU A 171 -45.42 -5.89 -41.79
C LEU A 171 -46.46 -6.16 -42.89
N ASP A 172 -46.95 -7.40 -42.99
CA ASP A 172 -48.01 -7.79 -43.94
C ASP A 172 -49.33 -7.04 -43.69
N ARG A 173 -49.51 -6.50 -42.48
CA ARG A 173 -50.68 -5.72 -42.06
C ARG A 173 -50.44 -4.20 -42.04
N GLY A 174 -49.26 -3.75 -42.48
CA GLY A 174 -48.92 -2.33 -42.50
C GLY A 174 -48.62 -1.73 -41.12
N ASN A 175 -48.52 -2.52 -40.05
CA ASN A 175 -48.14 -2.02 -38.73
C ASN A 175 -46.61 -1.96 -38.59
N TYR A 176 -46.02 -0.92 -39.19
CA TYR A 176 -44.57 -0.78 -39.30
C TYR A 176 -43.88 -0.56 -37.96
N VAL A 177 -44.50 0.15 -37.01
CA VAL A 177 -43.93 0.39 -35.67
C VAL A 177 -43.77 -0.93 -34.91
N LYS A 178 -44.82 -1.75 -34.81
CA LYS A 178 -44.73 -3.04 -34.10
C LYS A 178 -43.78 -4.00 -34.82
N ALA A 179 -43.78 -4.01 -36.16
CA ALA A 179 -42.81 -4.77 -36.93
C ALA A 179 -41.36 -4.38 -36.59
N ALA A 180 -41.08 -3.08 -36.52
CA ALA A 180 -39.76 -2.55 -36.15
C ALA A 180 -39.34 -2.94 -34.74
N GLN A 181 -40.23 -2.81 -33.77
CA GLN A 181 -40.00 -3.17 -32.37
C GLN A 181 -39.62 -4.66 -32.25
N SER A 182 -40.38 -5.54 -32.90
CA SER A 182 -40.09 -6.98 -32.93
C SER A 182 -38.77 -7.29 -33.65
N LEU A 183 -38.45 -6.62 -34.75
CA LEU A 183 -37.16 -6.82 -35.45
C LEU A 183 -35.95 -6.35 -34.63
N VAL A 184 -36.06 -5.25 -33.90
CA VAL A 184 -34.98 -4.77 -33.02
C VAL A 184 -34.69 -5.79 -31.93
N LYS A 185 -35.74 -6.35 -31.30
CA LYS A 185 -35.60 -7.43 -30.31
C LYS A 185 -34.95 -8.68 -30.93
N ALA A 186 -35.49 -9.15 -32.05
CA ALA A 186 -34.95 -10.31 -32.78
C ALA A 186 -33.46 -10.13 -33.15
N ARG A 187 -33.06 -8.93 -33.60
CA ARG A 187 -31.65 -8.62 -33.91
C ARG A 187 -30.78 -8.70 -32.66
N SER A 188 -31.19 -8.04 -31.58
CA SER A 188 -30.38 -7.97 -30.36
C SER A 188 -30.07 -9.36 -29.78
N GLU A 189 -31.07 -10.25 -29.75
CA GLU A 189 -30.90 -11.61 -29.26
C GLU A 189 -30.02 -12.46 -30.18
N THR A 190 -30.13 -12.25 -31.49
CA THR A 190 -29.39 -13.06 -32.49
C THR A 190 -27.95 -12.61 -32.69
N GLU A 191 -27.67 -11.32 -32.47
CA GLU A 191 -26.30 -10.80 -32.35
C GLU A 191 -25.60 -11.40 -31.12
N VAL A 192 -26.32 -11.59 -30.01
CA VAL A 192 -25.80 -12.25 -28.80
C VAL A 192 -25.52 -13.74 -29.04
N THR A 193 -26.42 -14.48 -29.68
CA THR A 193 -26.22 -15.91 -29.99
C THR A 193 -25.25 -16.17 -31.13
N ARG A 194 -24.86 -15.12 -31.89
CA ARG A 194 -24.00 -15.18 -33.09
C ARG A 194 -24.55 -16.13 -34.16
N ASP A 195 -25.86 -16.27 -34.25
CA ASP A 195 -26.51 -17.07 -35.29
C ASP A 195 -26.54 -16.29 -36.62
N SER A 196 -25.47 -16.45 -37.41
CA SER A 196 -25.34 -15.84 -38.72
C SER A 196 -26.46 -16.25 -39.69
N VAL A 197 -27.04 -17.44 -39.55
CA VAL A 197 -28.14 -17.90 -40.39
C VAL A 197 -29.41 -17.14 -40.04
N PHE A 198 -29.67 -16.91 -38.76
CA PHE A 198 -30.86 -16.18 -38.33
C PHE A 198 -30.76 -14.68 -38.62
N LEU A 199 -29.57 -14.08 -38.48
CA LEU A 199 -29.31 -12.68 -38.83
C LEU A 199 -29.63 -12.35 -40.30
N ILE A 200 -29.44 -13.31 -41.22
CA ILE A 200 -29.83 -13.14 -42.62
C ILE A 200 -31.31 -12.78 -42.76
N TYR A 201 -32.19 -13.48 -42.05
CA TYR A 201 -33.64 -13.25 -42.12
C TYR A 201 -34.01 -11.94 -41.46
N VAL A 202 -33.43 -11.65 -40.29
CA VAL A 202 -33.68 -10.39 -39.57
C VAL A 202 -33.31 -9.19 -40.45
N TYR A 203 -32.14 -9.22 -41.10
CA TYR A 203 -31.74 -8.15 -42.01
C TYR A 203 -32.56 -8.11 -43.31
N SER A 204 -32.97 -9.25 -43.85
CA SER A 204 -33.88 -9.28 -45.01
C SER A 204 -35.23 -8.64 -44.68
N THR A 205 -35.81 -8.95 -43.52
CA THR A 205 -37.07 -8.36 -43.06
C THR A 205 -36.93 -6.88 -42.69
N PHE A 206 -35.79 -6.43 -42.13
CA PHE A 206 -35.51 -4.99 -42.02
C PHE A 206 -35.50 -4.32 -43.38
N GLY A 207 -34.84 -4.95 -44.37
CA GLY A 207 -34.84 -4.50 -45.75
C GLY A 207 -36.25 -4.30 -46.30
N LEU A 208 -37.10 -5.31 -46.13
CA LEU A 208 -38.51 -5.26 -46.53
C LEU A 208 -39.29 -4.16 -45.81
N LEU A 209 -39.10 -4.01 -44.49
CA LEU A 209 -39.74 -2.96 -43.69
C LEU A 209 -39.38 -1.57 -44.24
N TYR A 210 -38.09 -1.31 -44.45
CA TYR A 210 -37.63 -0.03 -45.00
C TYR A 210 -38.09 0.19 -46.45
N THR A 211 -38.27 -0.88 -47.24
CA THR A 211 -38.91 -0.78 -48.56
C THR A 211 -40.37 -0.32 -48.44
N LYS A 212 -41.15 -0.91 -47.53
CA LYS A 212 -42.57 -0.54 -47.32
C LYS A 212 -42.75 0.91 -46.88
N VAL A 213 -41.82 1.43 -46.08
CA VAL A 213 -41.82 2.84 -45.64
C VAL A 213 -41.03 3.78 -46.57
N ASN A 214 -40.65 3.30 -47.76
CA ASN A 214 -39.95 4.06 -48.80
C ASN A 214 -38.62 4.70 -48.36
N LYS A 215 -37.90 4.08 -47.41
CA LYS A 215 -36.56 4.49 -46.96
C LYS A 215 -35.48 3.76 -47.76
N PHE A 216 -35.27 4.24 -48.98
CA PHE A 216 -34.42 3.59 -49.99
C PHE A 216 -33.02 3.20 -49.48
N ASP A 217 -32.27 4.13 -48.90
CA ASP A 217 -30.87 3.88 -48.54
C ASP A 217 -30.75 2.84 -47.41
N LEU A 218 -31.65 2.88 -46.42
CA LEU A 218 -31.70 1.91 -45.33
C LEU A 218 -32.13 0.53 -45.85
N ALA A 219 -33.15 0.47 -46.71
CA ALA A 219 -33.60 -0.78 -47.31
C ALA A 219 -32.46 -1.46 -48.08
N LEU A 220 -31.78 -0.71 -48.94
CA LEU A 220 -30.64 -1.20 -49.70
C LEU A 220 -29.50 -1.67 -48.79
N GLN A 221 -29.18 -0.89 -47.74
CA GLN A 221 -28.14 -1.25 -46.76
C GLN A 221 -28.42 -2.60 -46.09
N TYR A 222 -29.64 -2.79 -45.57
CA TYR A 222 -30.01 -4.03 -44.87
C TYR A 222 -30.11 -5.24 -45.79
N LEU A 223 -30.69 -5.08 -46.99
CA LEU A 223 -30.73 -6.16 -47.99
C LEU A 223 -29.31 -6.57 -48.43
N THR A 224 -28.41 -5.59 -48.62
CA THR A 224 -27.00 -5.86 -48.97
C THR A 224 -26.27 -6.58 -47.84
N LYS A 225 -26.43 -6.14 -46.59
CA LYS A 225 -25.87 -6.86 -45.42
C LYS A 225 -26.34 -8.32 -45.35
N SER A 226 -27.62 -8.57 -45.61
CA SER A 226 -28.16 -9.93 -45.66
C SER A 226 -27.48 -10.78 -46.76
N ILE A 227 -27.25 -10.20 -47.96
CA ILE A 227 -26.53 -10.88 -49.06
C ILE A 227 -25.07 -11.18 -48.69
N GLU A 228 -24.36 -10.22 -48.08
CA GLU A 228 -22.96 -10.40 -47.67
C GLU A 228 -22.79 -11.54 -46.65
N ILE A 229 -23.68 -11.63 -45.66
CA ILE A 229 -23.65 -12.71 -44.67
C ILE A 229 -23.98 -14.06 -45.34
N ASN A 230 -24.99 -14.10 -46.21
CA ASN A 230 -25.33 -15.30 -46.98
C ASN A 230 -24.13 -15.86 -47.77
N ARG A 231 -23.37 -14.98 -48.45
CA ARG A 231 -22.18 -15.36 -49.21
C ARG A 231 -21.09 -15.98 -48.33
N LYS A 232 -20.89 -15.44 -47.12
CA LYS A 232 -19.90 -15.96 -46.15
C LYS A 232 -20.30 -17.31 -45.56
N VAL A 233 -21.60 -17.55 -45.35
CA VAL A 233 -22.12 -18.78 -44.71
C VAL A 233 -22.33 -19.93 -45.72
N MET A 234 -22.13 -19.69 -47.03
CA MET A 234 -22.26 -20.68 -48.12
C MET A 234 -23.62 -21.42 -48.14
N LYS A 235 -24.71 -20.74 -47.73
CA LYS A 235 -26.10 -21.22 -47.80
C LYS A 235 -26.93 -20.30 -48.70
N LEU A 236 -26.99 -20.63 -49.99
CA LEU A 236 -27.22 -19.68 -51.10
C LEU A 236 -28.70 -19.27 -51.37
N ASN A 237 -29.70 -19.84 -50.71
CA ASN A 237 -31.10 -19.71 -51.16
C ASN A 237 -31.74 -18.32 -50.94
N HIS A 238 -31.21 -17.49 -50.03
CA HIS A 238 -31.80 -16.18 -49.68
C HIS A 238 -31.31 -15.01 -50.53
N ILE A 239 -30.22 -15.21 -51.27
CA ILE A 239 -29.61 -14.16 -52.09
C ILE A 239 -30.59 -13.70 -53.18
N ALA A 240 -31.26 -14.66 -53.83
CA ALA A 240 -32.22 -14.38 -54.90
C ALA A 240 -33.45 -13.58 -54.43
N ASN A 241 -34.02 -13.91 -53.26
CA ASN A 241 -35.13 -13.14 -52.67
C ASN A 241 -34.71 -11.70 -52.33
N ASN A 242 -33.51 -11.52 -51.77
CA ASN A 242 -33.01 -10.17 -51.51
C ASN A 242 -32.78 -9.37 -52.81
N TYR A 243 -32.31 -10.01 -53.90
CA TYR A 243 -32.23 -9.35 -55.20
C TYR A 243 -33.59 -9.01 -55.80
N LEU A 244 -34.61 -9.87 -55.65
CA LEU A 244 -35.99 -9.53 -56.01
C LEU A 244 -36.46 -8.28 -55.25
N ASN A 245 -36.25 -8.23 -53.93
CA ASN A 245 -36.65 -7.09 -53.10
C ASN A 245 -35.88 -5.81 -53.47
N ILE A 246 -34.59 -5.90 -53.81
CA ILE A 246 -33.82 -4.76 -54.32
C ILE A 246 -34.37 -4.30 -55.67
N GLY A 247 -34.71 -5.22 -56.58
CA GLY A 247 -35.31 -4.88 -57.86
C GLY A 247 -36.64 -4.14 -57.69
N GLU A 248 -37.50 -4.61 -56.78
CA GLU A 248 -38.77 -3.97 -56.43
C GLU A 248 -38.55 -2.59 -55.80
N LEU A 249 -37.54 -2.44 -54.95
CA LEU A 249 -37.16 -1.17 -54.35
C LEU A 249 -36.76 -0.14 -55.42
N TYR A 250 -35.95 -0.51 -56.42
CA TYR A 250 -35.60 0.37 -57.53
C TYR A 250 -36.80 0.71 -58.42
N PHE A 251 -37.68 -0.27 -58.66
CA PHE A 251 -38.90 -0.10 -59.43
C PHE A 251 -39.87 0.90 -58.78
N ASN A 252 -40.17 0.72 -57.49
CA ASN A 252 -41.16 1.53 -56.77
C ASN A 252 -40.63 2.90 -56.34
N SER A 253 -39.46 2.96 -55.69
CA SER A 253 -39.00 4.20 -55.04
C SER A 253 -38.31 5.17 -55.98
N ARG A 254 -37.52 4.66 -56.93
CA ARG A 254 -36.70 5.49 -57.83
C ARG A 254 -37.17 5.47 -59.28
N LYS A 255 -38.12 4.59 -59.62
CA LYS A 255 -38.55 4.31 -61.00
C LYS A 255 -37.35 4.04 -61.94
N ASN A 256 -36.28 3.48 -61.40
CA ASN A 256 -35.08 3.14 -62.16
C ASN A 256 -35.26 1.73 -62.71
N TYR A 257 -35.90 1.66 -63.87
CA TYR A 257 -36.32 0.43 -64.51
C TYR A 257 -35.15 -0.45 -64.94
N ASP A 258 -34.03 0.13 -65.38
CA ASP A 258 -32.88 -0.65 -65.82
C ASP A 258 -32.19 -1.35 -64.64
N SER A 259 -32.08 -0.68 -63.50
CA SER A 259 -31.59 -1.30 -62.26
C SER A 259 -32.54 -2.38 -61.76
N ALA A 260 -33.86 -2.14 -61.81
CA ALA A 260 -34.85 -3.15 -61.45
C ALA A 260 -34.70 -4.42 -62.30
N LEU A 261 -34.63 -4.28 -63.63
CA LEU A 261 -34.41 -5.39 -64.56
C LEU A 261 -33.10 -6.14 -64.28
N TYR A 262 -32.01 -5.40 -64.01
CA TYR A 262 -30.72 -5.98 -63.65
C TYR A 262 -30.84 -6.88 -62.42
N TYR A 263 -31.45 -6.39 -61.33
CA TYR A 263 -31.60 -7.16 -60.11
C TYR A 263 -32.59 -8.32 -60.23
N TYR A 264 -33.67 -8.18 -61.01
CA TYR A 264 -34.56 -9.31 -61.31
C TYR A 264 -33.84 -10.42 -62.08
N ARG A 265 -33.01 -10.06 -63.07
CA ARG A 265 -32.18 -11.05 -63.78
C ARG A 265 -31.18 -11.71 -62.85
N LYS A 266 -30.52 -10.92 -62.01
CA LYS A 266 -29.57 -11.43 -61.00
C LYS A 266 -30.22 -12.39 -60.01
N ALA A 267 -31.48 -12.15 -59.64
CA ALA A 267 -32.26 -13.08 -58.82
C ALA A 267 -32.47 -14.43 -59.53
N ILE A 268 -32.76 -14.44 -60.83
CA ILE A 268 -32.90 -15.66 -61.65
C ILE A 268 -31.55 -16.38 -61.81
N ASP A 269 -30.45 -15.65 -61.95
CA ASP A 269 -29.12 -16.25 -62.13
C ASP A 269 -28.60 -16.90 -60.84
N GLU A 270 -28.94 -16.34 -59.68
CA GLU A 270 -28.44 -16.77 -58.36
C GLU A 270 -29.38 -17.74 -57.63
N VAL A 271 -30.58 -18.00 -58.16
CA VAL A 271 -31.52 -18.94 -57.55
C VAL A 271 -31.08 -20.38 -57.78
N LEU A 272 -31.15 -21.20 -56.73
CA LEU A 272 -30.86 -22.64 -56.84
C LEU A 272 -31.94 -23.37 -57.65
N PRO A 273 -31.60 -24.49 -58.34
CA PRO A 273 -32.52 -25.19 -59.24
C PRO A 273 -33.89 -25.58 -58.66
N HIS A 274 -34.00 -25.76 -57.34
CA HIS A 274 -35.25 -26.16 -56.68
C HIS A 274 -36.17 -24.98 -56.31
N ASP A 275 -35.60 -23.88 -55.79
CA ASP A 275 -36.36 -22.64 -55.50
C ASP A 275 -36.61 -21.81 -56.77
N LYS A 276 -35.99 -22.23 -57.88
CA LYS A 276 -35.95 -21.52 -59.15
C LYS A 276 -37.34 -21.14 -59.65
N TRP A 277 -38.27 -22.08 -59.70
CA TRP A 277 -39.57 -21.84 -60.34
C TRP A 277 -40.39 -20.71 -59.69
N SER A 278 -40.41 -20.61 -58.35
CA SER A 278 -41.20 -19.57 -57.67
C SER A 278 -40.58 -18.18 -57.79
N ILE A 279 -39.26 -18.09 -57.66
CA ILE A 279 -38.50 -16.82 -57.75
C ILE A 279 -38.44 -16.36 -59.21
N GLU A 280 -38.21 -17.28 -60.14
CA GLU A 280 -38.21 -17.02 -61.58
C GLU A 280 -39.58 -16.51 -62.03
N GLN A 281 -40.67 -17.15 -61.61
CA GLN A 281 -42.01 -16.66 -61.91
C GLN A 281 -42.26 -15.24 -61.34
N ALA A 282 -41.79 -14.96 -60.11
CA ALA A 282 -41.89 -13.62 -59.52
C ALA A 282 -41.12 -12.58 -60.33
N ALA A 283 -39.89 -12.90 -60.70
CA ALA A 283 -39.01 -12.06 -61.49
C ALA A 283 -39.61 -11.77 -62.88
N ILE A 284 -40.16 -12.80 -63.55
CA ILE A 284 -40.83 -12.68 -64.86
C ILE A 284 -42.02 -11.73 -64.77
N ILE A 285 -42.89 -11.89 -63.77
CA ILE A 285 -44.04 -10.99 -63.59
C ILE A 285 -43.57 -9.56 -63.33
N ASN A 286 -42.55 -9.37 -62.49
CA ASN A 286 -42.01 -8.05 -62.19
C ASN A 286 -41.31 -7.40 -63.39
N GLN A 287 -40.65 -8.19 -64.25
CA GLN A 287 -40.14 -7.71 -65.53
C GLN A 287 -41.30 -7.27 -66.45
N GLY A 288 -42.38 -8.05 -66.52
CA GLY A 288 -43.61 -7.67 -67.20
C GLY A 288 -44.15 -6.31 -66.71
N ASN A 289 -44.18 -6.10 -65.39
CA ASN A 289 -44.59 -4.84 -64.78
C ASN A 289 -43.69 -3.66 -65.19
N VAL A 290 -42.36 -3.87 -65.26
CA VAL A 290 -41.41 -2.86 -65.75
C VAL A 290 -41.72 -2.46 -67.19
N PHE A 291 -41.91 -3.44 -68.07
CA PHE A 291 -42.21 -3.18 -69.48
C PHE A 291 -43.56 -2.49 -69.66
N LEU A 292 -44.55 -2.85 -68.84
CA LEU A 292 -45.84 -2.18 -68.80
C LEU A 292 -45.70 -0.69 -68.41
N GLN A 293 -44.91 -0.38 -67.37
CA GLN A 293 -44.65 1.01 -66.95
C GLN A 293 -43.85 1.83 -67.99
N ARG A 294 -43.10 1.16 -68.87
CA ARG A 294 -42.41 1.78 -70.02
C ARG A 294 -43.30 1.88 -71.27
N SER A 295 -44.58 1.53 -71.17
CA SER A 295 -45.52 1.45 -72.30
C SER A 295 -45.08 0.48 -73.41
N GLN A 296 -44.23 -0.50 -73.09
CA GLN A 296 -43.76 -1.53 -74.02
C GLN A 296 -44.67 -2.76 -73.94
N LEU A 297 -45.87 -2.63 -74.50
CA LEU A 297 -46.97 -3.58 -74.32
C LEU A 297 -46.66 -5.00 -74.81
N ASP A 298 -46.02 -5.16 -75.97
CA ASP A 298 -45.69 -6.50 -76.49
C ASP A 298 -44.66 -7.24 -75.64
N SER A 299 -43.65 -6.52 -75.13
CA SER A 299 -42.70 -7.06 -74.16
C SER A 299 -43.42 -7.46 -72.88
N ALA A 300 -44.28 -6.60 -72.32
CA ALA A 300 -45.03 -6.89 -71.12
C ALA A 300 -45.90 -8.15 -71.26
N LYS A 301 -46.65 -8.25 -72.37
CA LYS A 301 -47.45 -9.43 -72.72
C LYS A 301 -46.61 -10.70 -72.78
N LYS A 302 -45.43 -10.65 -73.42
CA LYS A 302 -44.54 -11.81 -73.50
C LYS A 302 -44.26 -12.38 -72.10
N TYR A 303 -43.85 -11.53 -71.16
CA TYR A 303 -43.55 -11.97 -69.78
C TYR A 303 -44.81 -12.45 -69.05
N TYR A 304 -45.94 -11.76 -69.15
CA TYR A 304 -47.18 -12.19 -68.51
C TYR A 304 -47.70 -13.52 -69.07
N GLN A 305 -47.60 -13.73 -70.38
CA GLN A 305 -47.99 -15.00 -71.01
C GLN A 305 -47.07 -16.14 -70.56
N THR A 306 -45.75 -15.91 -70.51
CA THR A 306 -44.80 -16.89 -69.96
C THR A 306 -45.14 -17.26 -68.52
N ALA A 307 -45.53 -16.29 -67.69
CA ALA A 307 -45.98 -16.56 -66.32
C ALA A 307 -47.33 -17.27 -66.25
N TYR A 308 -48.24 -17.02 -67.21
CA TYR A 308 -49.56 -17.66 -67.27
C TYR A 308 -49.51 -19.12 -67.74
N ASP A 309 -48.62 -19.43 -68.68
CA ASP A 309 -48.46 -20.77 -69.24
C ASP A 309 -47.70 -21.71 -68.29
N ASP A 310 -47.02 -21.17 -67.27
CA ASP A 310 -46.37 -21.93 -66.21
C ASP A 310 -47.41 -22.60 -65.28
N PRO A 311 -47.43 -23.94 -65.17
CA PRO A 311 -48.35 -24.66 -64.29
C PRO A 311 -48.32 -24.19 -62.82
N LEU A 312 -47.19 -23.65 -62.36
CA LEU A 312 -47.05 -23.15 -60.99
C LEU A 312 -47.98 -21.98 -60.71
N ILE A 313 -48.41 -21.20 -61.72
CA ILE A 313 -49.31 -20.05 -61.54
C ILE A 313 -50.64 -20.45 -60.88
N TYR A 314 -51.11 -21.68 -61.12
CA TYR A 314 -52.34 -22.21 -60.52
C TYR A 314 -52.21 -22.48 -59.02
N THR A 315 -50.99 -22.68 -58.53
CA THR A 315 -50.68 -22.80 -57.10
C THR A 315 -50.50 -21.45 -56.41
N GLN A 316 -50.47 -20.35 -57.18
CA GLN A 316 -50.19 -19.00 -56.69
C GLN A 316 -51.34 -18.03 -57.06
N PRO A 317 -52.51 -18.15 -56.39
CA PRO A 317 -53.73 -17.47 -56.81
C PRO A 317 -53.60 -15.94 -56.83
N ASN A 318 -52.81 -15.36 -55.91
CA ASN A 318 -52.54 -13.92 -55.87
C ASN A 318 -51.82 -13.43 -57.15
N ARG A 319 -50.79 -14.16 -57.59
CA ARG A 319 -50.02 -13.82 -58.79
C ARG A 319 -50.82 -14.09 -60.06
N ARG A 320 -51.60 -15.17 -60.07
CA ARG A 320 -52.53 -15.48 -61.15
C ARG A 320 -53.55 -14.36 -61.36
N ALA A 321 -54.12 -13.82 -60.29
CA ALA A 321 -55.04 -12.68 -60.38
C ALA A 321 -54.38 -11.47 -61.05
N ALA A 322 -53.15 -11.13 -60.65
CA ALA A 322 -52.38 -10.04 -61.24
C ALA A 322 -52.14 -10.24 -62.74
N VAL A 323 -51.67 -11.44 -63.13
CA VAL A 323 -51.36 -11.79 -64.52
C VAL A 323 -52.62 -11.77 -65.39
N LEU A 324 -53.73 -12.34 -64.91
CA LEU A 324 -55.02 -12.31 -65.61
C LEU A 324 -55.49 -10.88 -65.86
N VAL A 325 -55.48 -10.02 -64.85
CA VAL A 325 -55.90 -8.62 -64.99
C VAL A 325 -54.98 -7.87 -65.97
N ASN A 326 -53.66 -8.06 -65.87
CA ASN A 326 -52.69 -7.40 -66.76
C ASN A 326 -52.80 -7.88 -68.22
N LEU A 327 -53.02 -9.18 -68.46
CA LEU A 327 -53.29 -9.70 -69.81
C LEU A 327 -54.63 -9.18 -70.35
N GLY A 328 -55.65 -9.12 -69.51
CA GLY A 328 -56.95 -8.54 -69.87
C GLY A 328 -56.86 -7.07 -70.27
N LEU A 329 -56.08 -6.27 -69.54
CA LEU A 329 -55.76 -4.88 -69.88
C LEU A 329 -55.01 -4.78 -71.21
N TYR A 330 -54.01 -5.63 -71.46
CA TYR A 330 -53.32 -5.67 -72.76
C TYR A 330 -54.29 -5.92 -73.91
N TYR A 331 -55.14 -6.95 -73.79
CA TYR A 331 -56.09 -7.29 -74.86
C TYR A 331 -57.18 -6.24 -75.06
N LEU A 332 -57.55 -5.49 -74.00
CA LEU A 332 -58.43 -4.34 -74.10
C LEU A 332 -57.81 -3.24 -74.98
N GLU A 333 -56.55 -2.90 -74.74
CA GLU A 333 -55.81 -1.89 -75.52
C GLU A 333 -55.57 -2.33 -76.97
N THR A 334 -55.29 -3.63 -77.21
CA THR A 334 -55.14 -4.18 -78.57
C THR A 334 -56.47 -4.52 -79.24
N LYS A 335 -57.61 -4.17 -78.62
CA LYS A 335 -58.98 -4.34 -79.15
C LYS A 335 -59.42 -5.80 -79.38
N ASP A 336 -58.77 -6.78 -78.76
CA ASP A 336 -59.28 -8.16 -78.72
C ASP A 336 -60.26 -8.30 -77.55
N TYR A 337 -61.46 -7.76 -77.75
CA TYR A 337 -62.46 -7.64 -76.70
C TYR A 337 -62.94 -8.98 -76.13
N ARG A 338 -62.87 -10.06 -76.93
CA ARG A 338 -63.24 -11.40 -76.48
C ARG A 338 -62.27 -11.91 -75.43
N LYS A 339 -60.96 -11.87 -75.72
CA LYS A 339 -59.93 -12.26 -74.74
C LYS A 339 -59.87 -11.30 -73.56
N ALA A 340 -60.05 -10.00 -73.80
CA ALA A 340 -60.12 -9.02 -72.73
C ALA A 340 -61.22 -9.39 -71.72
N SER A 341 -62.44 -9.70 -72.18
CA SER A 341 -63.55 -10.11 -71.30
C SER A 341 -63.22 -11.35 -70.48
N GLU A 342 -62.67 -12.39 -71.12
CA GLU A 342 -62.31 -13.66 -70.47
C GLU A 342 -61.30 -13.45 -69.33
N TYR A 343 -60.18 -12.79 -69.64
CA TYR A 343 -59.11 -12.55 -68.68
C TYR A 343 -59.52 -11.59 -67.55
N LEU A 344 -60.24 -10.51 -67.88
CA LEU A 344 -60.68 -9.53 -66.87
C LEU A 344 -61.71 -10.10 -65.91
N LYS A 345 -62.70 -10.88 -66.39
CA LYS A 345 -63.70 -11.53 -65.53
C LYS A 345 -63.06 -12.59 -64.63
N GLY A 346 -62.16 -13.41 -65.18
CA GLY A 346 -61.41 -14.39 -64.40
C GLY A 346 -60.50 -13.74 -63.36
N GLY A 347 -59.80 -12.67 -63.74
CA GLY A 347 -58.95 -11.89 -62.85
C GLY A 347 -59.73 -11.19 -61.74
N TYR A 348 -60.88 -10.59 -62.07
CA TYR A 348 -61.80 -9.98 -61.11
C TYR A 348 -62.31 -10.98 -60.08
N ALA A 349 -62.88 -12.11 -60.53
CA ALA A 349 -63.44 -13.12 -59.64
C ALA A 349 -62.38 -13.66 -58.66
N LEU A 350 -61.16 -13.88 -59.16
CA LEU A 350 -60.06 -14.33 -58.33
C LEU A 350 -59.60 -13.25 -57.34
N ALA A 351 -59.40 -12.01 -57.80
CA ALA A 351 -59.00 -10.89 -56.94
C ALA A 351 -60.04 -10.60 -55.85
N ASP A 352 -61.34 -10.69 -56.16
CA ASP A 352 -62.43 -10.50 -55.22
C ASP A 352 -62.46 -11.59 -54.15
N SER A 353 -62.34 -12.86 -54.56
CA SER A 353 -62.28 -14.00 -53.62
C SER A 353 -61.08 -13.93 -52.66
N LEU A 354 -59.98 -13.30 -53.09
CA LEU A 354 -58.75 -13.13 -52.31
C LEU A 354 -58.71 -11.81 -51.53
N GLY A 355 -59.68 -10.90 -51.74
CA GLY A 355 -59.69 -9.57 -51.13
C GLY A 355 -58.57 -8.63 -51.64
N ILE A 356 -58.02 -8.84 -52.84
CA ILE A 356 -56.92 -8.02 -53.36
C ILE A 356 -57.47 -6.77 -54.06
N LEU A 357 -57.65 -5.70 -53.27
CA LEU A 357 -58.30 -4.45 -53.70
C LEU A 357 -57.68 -3.82 -54.96
N LEU A 358 -56.35 -3.82 -55.10
CA LEU A 358 -55.67 -3.23 -56.25
C LEU A 358 -56.10 -3.87 -57.58
N TYR A 359 -56.02 -5.21 -57.67
CA TYR A 359 -56.38 -5.92 -58.89
C TYR A 359 -57.90 -5.97 -59.10
N LYS A 360 -58.69 -6.01 -58.01
CA LYS A 360 -60.14 -5.86 -58.07
C LYS A 360 -60.54 -4.52 -58.70
N LYS A 361 -59.98 -3.41 -58.22
CA LYS A 361 -60.20 -2.06 -58.79
C LYS A 361 -59.79 -2.01 -60.26
N ASN A 362 -58.60 -2.49 -60.60
CA ASN A 362 -58.10 -2.44 -61.98
C ASN A 362 -58.97 -3.25 -62.94
N ALA A 363 -59.40 -4.45 -62.52
CA ALA A 363 -60.29 -5.29 -63.32
C ALA A 363 -61.65 -4.63 -63.53
N LEU A 364 -62.26 -4.09 -62.47
CA LEU A 364 -63.56 -3.39 -62.53
C LEU A 364 -63.50 -2.17 -63.47
N GLY A 365 -62.44 -1.37 -63.38
CA GLY A 365 -62.25 -0.22 -64.27
C GLY A 365 -62.08 -0.61 -65.73
N ALA A 366 -61.42 -1.74 -66.00
CA ALA A 366 -61.26 -2.29 -67.34
C ALA A 366 -62.56 -2.89 -67.89
N LEU A 367 -63.32 -3.62 -67.06
CA LEU A 367 -64.63 -4.17 -67.41
C LEU A 367 -65.65 -3.06 -67.70
N TYR A 368 -65.67 -2.00 -66.91
CA TYR A 368 -66.45 -0.79 -67.19
C TYR A 368 -66.17 -0.23 -68.60
N ARG A 369 -64.88 -0.08 -68.95
CA ARG A 369 -64.49 0.42 -70.28
C ARG A 369 -64.89 -0.54 -71.38
N LEU A 370 -64.71 -1.84 -71.18
CA LEU A 370 -65.06 -2.89 -72.14
C LEU A 370 -66.55 -2.88 -72.45
N ASP A 371 -67.41 -2.90 -71.43
CA ASP A 371 -68.87 -2.90 -71.59
C ASP A 371 -69.36 -1.59 -72.24
N SER A 372 -68.73 -0.46 -71.91
CA SER A 372 -69.01 0.84 -72.55
C SER A 372 -68.71 0.82 -74.05
N ILE A 373 -67.61 0.17 -74.46
CA ILE A 373 -67.25 0.02 -75.89
C ILE A 373 -68.21 -0.93 -76.60
N GLN A 374 -68.71 -1.96 -75.90
CA GLN A 374 -69.63 -2.96 -76.44
C GLN A 374 -71.10 -2.48 -76.46
N GLY A 375 -71.41 -1.35 -75.83
CA GLY A 375 -72.76 -0.77 -75.75
C GLY A 375 -73.64 -1.33 -74.63
N ASP A 376 -73.08 -2.15 -73.71
CA ASP A 376 -73.79 -2.61 -72.51
C ASP A 376 -73.69 -1.56 -71.40
N PHE A 377 -74.53 -0.52 -71.49
CA PHE A 377 -74.52 0.57 -70.52
C PHE A 377 -74.98 0.15 -69.12
N TYR A 378 -75.81 -0.90 -68.99
CA TYR A 378 -76.25 -1.39 -67.69
C TYR A 378 -75.12 -2.15 -66.98
N GLY A 379 -74.41 -3.02 -67.69
CA GLY A 379 -73.19 -3.67 -67.21
C GLY A 379 -72.12 -2.64 -66.82
N ALA A 380 -71.86 -1.67 -67.71
CA ALA A 380 -70.90 -0.60 -67.47
C ALA A 380 -71.23 0.21 -66.20
N PHE A 381 -72.50 0.58 -65.97
CA PHE A 381 -72.93 1.31 -64.77
C PHE A 381 -72.68 0.51 -63.48
N ASN A 382 -72.97 -0.79 -63.49
CA ASN A 382 -72.73 -1.65 -62.33
C ASN A 382 -71.24 -1.79 -62.02
N TYR A 383 -70.40 -1.99 -63.05
CA TYR A 383 -68.95 -2.03 -62.87
C TYR A 383 -68.38 -0.70 -62.41
N LEU A 384 -68.91 0.43 -62.87
CA LEU A 384 -68.50 1.76 -62.43
C LEU A 384 -68.78 1.97 -60.93
N LYS A 385 -69.98 1.61 -60.46
CA LYS A 385 -70.33 1.69 -59.03
C LYS A 385 -69.43 0.81 -58.17
N ALA A 386 -69.18 -0.43 -58.61
CA ALA A 386 -68.26 -1.33 -57.92
C ALA A 386 -66.82 -0.81 -57.93
N TYR A 387 -66.38 -0.22 -59.06
CA TYR A 387 -65.08 0.42 -59.20
C TYR A 387 -64.91 1.58 -58.22
N GLN A 388 -65.91 2.46 -58.09
CA GLN A 388 -65.90 3.58 -57.13
C GLN A 388 -65.73 3.07 -55.70
N ASN A 389 -66.55 2.11 -55.26
CA ASN A 389 -66.43 1.52 -53.93
C ASN A 389 -65.05 0.89 -53.68
N ALA A 390 -64.52 0.16 -54.67
CA ALA A 390 -63.18 -0.43 -54.59
C ALA A 390 -62.08 0.64 -54.56
N SER A 391 -62.26 1.74 -55.30
CA SER A 391 -61.33 2.86 -55.31
C SER A 391 -61.33 3.63 -53.99
N ASP A 392 -62.50 3.87 -53.40
CA ASP A 392 -62.63 4.54 -52.10
C ASP A 392 -62.00 3.70 -50.99
N SER A 393 -62.21 2.39 -51.01
CA SER A 393 -61.58 1.45 -50.08
C SER A 393 -60.05 1.47 -50.23
N LEU A 394 -59.54 1.44 -51.46
CA LEU A 394 -58.10 1.51 -51.72
C LEU A 394 -57.49 2.85 -51.27
N ASN A 395 -58.19 3.96 -51.49
CA ASN A 395 -57.75 5.29 -51.06
C ASN A 395 -57.70 5.39 -49.52
N ALA A 396 -58.68 4.80 -48.82
CA ALA A 396 -58.67 4.71 -47.37
C ALA A 396 -57.48 3.88 -46.86
N ASP A 397 -57.20 2.73 -47.49
CA ASP A 397 -56.02 1.91 -47.17
C ASP A 397 -54.71 2.65 -47.43
N GLU A 398 -54.60 3.42 -48.52
CA GLU A 398 -53.43 4.25 -48.80
C GLU A 398 -53.25 5.37 -47.75
N ALA A 399 -54.34 6.00 -47.30
CA ALA A 399 -54.30 7.00 -46.24
C ALA A 399 -53.84 6.38 -44.90
N ASN A 400 -54.40 5.22 -44.53
CA ASN A 400 -53.98 4.47 -43.34
C ASN A 400 -52.50 4.06 -43.42
N ASN A 401 -52.05 3.62 -44.59
CA ASN A 401 -50.65 3.27 -44.81
C ASN A 401 -49.72 4.49 -44.66
N LYS A 402 -50.12 5.68 -45.13
CA LYS A 402 -49.36 6.92 -44.90
C LYS A 402 -49.27 7.26 -43.41
N ILE A 403 -50.36 7.13 -42.66
CA ILE A 403 -50.36 7.32 -41.20
C ILE A 403 -49.36 6.36 -40.54
N ALA A 404 -49.41 5.07 -40.88
CA ALA A 404 -48.47 4.08 -40.35
C ALA A 404 -47.00 4.40 -40.68
N ILE A 405 -46.72 4.97 -41.86
CA ILE A 405 -45.37 5.45 -42.22
C ILE A 405 -44.96 6.63 -41.32
N TYR A 406 -45.84 7.60 -41.09
CA TYR A 406 -45.54 8.73 -40.20
C TYR A 406 -45.31 8.27 -38.75
N GLU A 407 -46.13 7.35 -38.24
CA GLU A 407 -45.92 6.75 -36.92
C GLU A 407 -44.57 6.04 -36.83
N PHE A 408 -44.18 5.33 -37.89
CA PHE A 408 -42.87 4.70 -37.98
C PHE A 408 -41.72 5.72 -38.02
N GLU A 409 -41.87 6.82 -38.75
CA GLU A 409 -40.88 7.91 -38.76
C GLU A 409 -40.73 8.55 -37.38
N GLN A 410 -41.83 8.80 -36.66
CA GLN A 410 -41.79 9.27 -35.28
C GLN A 410 -41.07 8.28 -34.37
N PHE A 411 -41.38 6.99 -34.49
CA PHE A 411 -40.69 5.93 -33.76
C PHE A 411 -39.18 5.91 -34.05
N LEU A 412 -38.75 6.12 -35.30
CA LEU A 412 -37.32 6.21 -35.64
C LEU A 412 -36.64 7.42 -34.98
N VAL A 413 -37.31 8.56 -34.95
CA VAL A 413 -36.81 9.78 -34.31
C VAL A 413 -36.68 9.57 -32.79
N GLU A 414 -37.71 9.00 -32.17
CA GLU A 414 -37.72 8.67 -30.74
C GLU A 414 -36.60 7.68 -30.39
N GLN A 415 -36.44 6.61 -31.17
CA GLN A 415 -35.37 5.65 -30.98
C GLN A 415 -33.99 6.28 -31.12
N LYS A 416 -33.80 7.18 -32.09
CA LYS A 416 -32.52 7.89 -32.26
C LYS A 416 -32.24 8.78 -31.05
N PHE A 417 -33.24 9.56 -30.62
CA PHE A 417 -33.13 10.44 -29.46
C PHE A 417 -32.77 9.65 -28.18
N ASN A 418 -33.46 8.53 -27.92
CA ASN A 418 -33.20 7.68 -26.76
C ASN A 418 -31.79 7.07 -26.79
N ASN A 419 -31.31 6.64 -27.98
CA ASN A 419 -29.95 6.14 -28.13
C ASN A 419 -28.90 7.23 -27.90
N ASP A 420 -29.10 8.43 -28.45
CA ASP A 420 -28.19 9.56 -28.26
C ASP A 420 -28.15 9.98 -26.78
N ALA A 421 -29.29 9.99 -26.10
CA ALA A 421 -29.38 10.22 -24.65
C ALA A 421 -28.61 9.16 -23.85
N LEU A 422 -28.76 7.88 -24.19
CA LEU A 422 -28.05 6.78 -23.54
C LEU A 422 -26.53 6.86 -23.75
N VAL A 423 -26.08 7.22 -24.96
CA VAL A 423 -24.66 7.43 -25.27
C VAL A 423 -24.11 8.58 -24.44
N ASN A 424 -24.85 9.69 -24.33
CA ASN A 424 -24.45 10.82 -23.48
C ASN A 424 -24.38 10.44 -22.00
N GLU A 425 -25.36 9.68 -21.49
CA GLU A 425 -25.35 9.17 -20.11
C GLU A 425 -24.13 8.25 -19.87
N ASN A 426 -23.84 7.33 -20.79
CA ASN A 426 -22.68 6.45 -20.71
C ASN A 426 -21.36 7.22 -20.75
N ASN A 427 -21.27 8.28 -21.55
CA ASN A 427 -20.11 9.17 -21.59
C ASN A 427 -19.92 9.92 -20.27
N LEU A 428 -21.00 10.39 -19.65
CA LEU A 428 -20.96 11.01 -18.31
C LEU A 428 -20.50 10.00 -17.25
N LYS A 429 -21.07 8.80 -17.23
CA LYS A 429 -20.65 7.70 -16.34
C LYS A 429 -19.17 7.35 -16.53
N SER A 430 -18.72 7.26 -17.79
CA SER A 430 -17.30 7.00 -18.11
C SER A 430 -16.36 8.10 -17.59
N LYS A 431 -16.76 9.37 -17.71
CA LYS A 431 -16.03 10.50 -17.10
C LYS A 431 -15.99 10.41 -15.58
N LEU A 432 -17.11 10.08 -14.93
CA LEU A 432 -17.15 9.88 -13.47
C LEU A 432 -16.21 8.76 -13.02
N ILE A 433 -16.23 7.62 -13.69
CA ILE A 433 -15.32 6.49 -13.40
C ILE A 433 -13.87 6.91 -13.60
N THR A 434 -13.57 7.65 -14.66
CA THR A 434 -12.22 8.16 -14.93
C THR A 434 -11.75 9.09 -13.81
N ASN A 435 -12.61 10.02 -13.36
CA ASN A 435 -12.32 10.90 -12.24
C ASN A 435 -12.10 10.12 -10.93
N GLN A 436 -12.93 9.13 -10.63
CA GLN A 436 -12.75 8.25 -9.46
C GLN A 436 -11.40 7.52 -9.50
N ARG A 437 -10.99 7.01 -10.68
CA ARG A 437 -9.66 6.38 -10.87
C ARG A 437 -8.52 7.36 -10.58
N TRP A 438 -8.63 8.62 -11.01
CA TRP A 438 -7.63 9.64 -10.71
C TRP A 438 -7.52 9.90 -9.20
N PHE A 439 -8.64 10.02 -8.49
CA PHE A 439 -8.62 10.16 -7.03
C PHE A 439 -7.95 8.97 -6.34
N LEU A 440 -8.21 7.74 -6.79
CA LEU A 440 -7.54 6.54 -6.27
C LEU A 440 -6.02 6.61 -6.50
N TRP A 441 -5.57 6.91 -7.72
CA TRP A 441 -4.13 7.05 -8.01
C TRP A 441 -3.45 8.13 -7.17
N LEU A 442 -4.12 9.27 -6.98
CA LEU A 442 -3.62 10.36 -6.15
C LEU A 442 -3.49 9.94 -4.68
N SER A 443 -4.48 9.21 -4.14
CA SER A 443 -4.45 8.70 -2.76
C SER A 443 -3.34 7.66 -2.53
N LEU A 444 -3.08 6.80 -3.52
CA LEU A 444 -1.98 5.82 -3.46
C LEU A 444 -0.62 6.51 -3.50
N ALA A 445 -0.45 7.51 -4.36
CA ALA A 445 0.78 8.31 -4.42
C ALA A 445 1.04 9.04 -3.08
N ALA A 446 0.01 9.66 -2.50
CA ALA A 446 0.11 10.30 -1.19
C ALA A 446 0.50 9.32 -0.07
N SER A 447 -0.09 8.12 -0.06
CA SER A 447 0.23 7.06 0.91
C SER A 447 1.67 6.58 0.77
N PHE A 448 2.17 6.45 -0.45
CA PHE A 448 3.56 6.07 -0.71
C PHE A 448 4.55 7.13 -0.20
N ILE A 449 4.25 8.41 -0.42
CA ILE A 449 5.05 9.52 0.11
C ILE A 449 5.05 9.50 1.65
N LEU A 450 3.90 9.23 2.28
CA LEU A 450 3.79 9.13 3.73
C LEU A 450 4.64 7.98 4.28
N LEU A 451 4.65 6.82 3.63
CA LEU A 451 5.50 5.69 4.03
C LEU A 451 7.00 6.03 3.95
N ILE A 452 7.42 6.74 2.90
CA ILE A 452 8.80 7.22 2.78
C ILE A 452 9.15 8.17 3.94
N LEU A 453 8.22 9.07 4.30
CA LEU A 453 8.42 10.02 5.39
C LEU A 453 8.54 9.30 6.74
N ILE A 454 7.66 8.33 7.02
CA ILE A 454 7.70 7.50 8.23
C ILE A 454 9.03 6.74 8.30
N TYR A 455 9.46 6.13 7.18
CA TYR A 455 10.73 5.42 7.12
C TYR A 455 11.93 6.35 7.40
N ARG A 456 11.94 7.56 6.85
CA ARG A 456 12.97 8.59 7.14
C ARG A 456 12.98 8.99 8.61
N LEU A 457 11.81 9.22 9.22
CA LEU A 457 11.69 9.55 10.64
C LEU A 457 12.23 8.42 11.53
N PHE A 458 11.95 7.17 11.18
CA PHE A 458 12.47 6.00 11.88
C PHE A 458 14.00 5.90 11.81
N LEU A 459 14.59 6.09 10.63
CA LEU A 459 16.06 6.11 10.46
C LEU A 459 16.70 7.25 11.26
N ASN A 460 16.10 8.44 11.26
CA ASN A 460 16.58 9.57 12.04
C ASN A 460 16.51 9.30 13.55
N ARG A 461 15.41 8.71 14.05
CA ARG A 461 15.32 8.32 15.47
C ARG A 461 16.40 7.32 15.87
N ARG A 462 16.68 6.33 15.02
CA ARG A 462 17.79 5.38 15.25
C ARG A 462 19.15 6.10 15.29
N LYS A 463 19.39 7.05 14.40
CA LYS A 463 20.63 7.85 14.39
C LYS A 463 20.79 8.69 15.66
N ILE A 464 19.74 9.40 16.08
CA ILE A 464 19.73 10.22 17.30
C ILE A 464 20.02 9.37 18.53
N SER A 465 19.39 8.19 18.65
CA SER A 465 19.59 7.30 19.80
C SER A 465 21.03 6.82 19.94
N ARG A 466 21.71 6.55 18.81
CA ARG A 466 23.15 6.19 18.82
C ARG A 466 24.04 7.35 19.27
N LEU A 467 23.76 8.56 18.77
CA LEU A 467 24.50 9.77 19.15
C LEU A 467 24.34 10.08 20.65
N LEU A 468 23.12 9.94 21.19
CA LEU A 468 22.86 10.14 22.61
C LEU A 468 23.65 9.14 23.48
N ARG A 469 23.75 7.89 23.07
CA ARG A 469 24.55 6.88 23.77
C ARG A 469 26.04 7.25 23.78
N GLN A 470 26.59 7.61 22.62
CA GLN A 470 28.00 8.05 22.52
C GLN A 470 28.28 9.28 23.38
N LEU A 471 27.33 10.22 23.44
CA LEU A 471 27.45 11.41 24.29
C LEU A 471 27.44 11.04 25.78
N SER A 472 26.58 10.08 26.18
CA SER A 472 26.54 9.62 27.58
C SER A 472 27.83 8.93 28.01
N GLU A 473 28.42 8.09 27.16
CA GLU A 473 29.69 7.40 27.42
C GLU A 473 30.85 8.42 27.56
N LYS A 474 30.91 9.43 26.67
CA LYS A 474 31.91 10.49 26.78
C LYS A 474 31.77 11.34 28.05
N ASN A 475 30.54 11.62 28.48
CA ASN A 475 30.31 12.38 29.71
C ASN A 475 30.75 11.59 30.95
N THR A 476 30.55 10.26 30.99
CA THR A 476 31.03 9.43 32.09
C THR A 476 32.56 9.40 32.16
N ASP A 477 33.23 9.31 31.01
CA ASP A 477 34.69 9.34 30.94
C ASP A 477 35.24 10.67 31.46
N LEU A 478 34.63 11.78 31.03
CA LEU A 478 35.03 13.13 31.44
C LEU A 478 34.91 13.35 32.95
N LEU A 479 33.83 12.86 33.58
CA LEU A 479 33.66 12.90 35.03
C LEU A 479 34.76 12.11 35.76
N SER A 480 35.12 10.93 35.26
CA SER A 480 36.18 10.12 35.86
C SER A 480 37.56 10.80 35.78
N MET A 481 37.82 11.53 34.70
CA MET A 481 39.08 12.24 34.47
C MET A 481 39.22 13.47 35.37
N ASN A 482 38.14 14.25 35.52
CA ASN A 482 38.13 15.39 36.45
C ASN A 482 38.44 14.98 37.89
N LYS A 483 37.86 13.87 38.36
CA LYS A 483 38.13 13.36 39.72
C LYS A 483 39.61 12.98 39.94
N LYS A 484 40.27 12.43 38.93
CA LYS A 484 41.71 12.12 39.00
C LYS A 484 42.57 13.38 39.08
N LEU A 485 42.19 14.42 38.33
CA LEU A 485 42.89 15.71 38.35
C LEU A 485 42.79 16.40 39.72
N GLU A 486 41.61 16.37 40.35
CA GLU A 486 41.42 16.94 41.69
C GLU A 486 42.32 16.28 42.74
N LEU A 487 42.38 14.94 42.77
CA LEU A 487 43.24 14.19 43.69
C LEU A 487 44.74 14.49 43.48
N GLY A 488 45.17 14.63 42.22
CA GLY A 488 46.55 14.99 41.90
C GLY A 488 46.95 16.36 42.45
N ASN A 489 46.07 17.36 42.30
CA ASN A 489 46.32 18.72 42.78
C ASN A 489 46.44 18.80 44.32
N GLN A 490 45.64 18.03 45.06
CA GLN A 490 45.71 18.00 46.53
C GLN A 490 47.07 17.49 47.02
N THR A 491 47.54 16.37 46.46
CA THR A 491 48.82 15.75 46.83
C THR A 491 50.01 16.70 46.60
N LEU A 492 49.97 17.46 45.52
CA LEU A 492 51.04 18.39 45.17
C LEU A 492 51.17 19.53 46.19
N ASN A 493 50.04 20.02 46.72
CA ASN A 493 50.03 21.15 47.64
C ASN A 493 50.61 20.78 49.02
N GLU A 494 50.34 19.57 49.50
CA GLU A 494 50.88 19.06 50.78
C GLU A 494 52.41 18.98 50.76
N GLN A 495 53.00 18.49 49.67
CA GLN A 495 54.46 18.37 49.52
C GLN A 495 55.16 19.74 49.55
N GLN A 496 54.54 20.77 48.99
CA GLN A 496 55.10 22.11 48.95
C GLN A 496 55.21 22.73 50.36
N GLN A 497 54.27 22.43 51.26
CA GLN A 497 54.24 23.00 52.59
C GLN A 497 55.36 22.45 53.49
N GLN A 498 55.59 21.13 53.47
CA GLN A 498 56.62 20.48 54.27
C GLN A 498 58.05 20.97 53.94
N LEU A 499 58.32 21.18 52.65
CA LEU A 499 59.62 21.69 52.20
C LEU A 499 59.93 23.09 52.76
N LYS A 500 58.90 23.92 52.95
CA LYS A 500 59.07 25.30 53.42
C LYS A 500 59.49 25.37 54.88
N GLU A 501 58.93 24.51 55.74
CA GLU A 501 59.23 24.48 57.18
C GLU A 501 60.67 24.02 57.47
N LEU A 502 61.14 23.01 56.75
CA LEU A 502 62.50 22.50 56.91
C LEU A 502 63.55 23.57 56.57
N ASN A 503 63.30 24.35 55.53
CA ASN A 503 64.24 25.38 55.07
C ASN A 503 64.40 26.50 56.12
N ILE A 504 63.31 26.92 56.76
CA ILE A 504 63.31 27.96 57.80
C ILE A 504 64.17 27.55 59.01
N THR A 505 64.13 26.27 59.40
CA THR A 505 64.90 25.78 60.57
C THR A 505 66.40 25.74 60.27
N LYS A 506 66.76 25.33 59.06
CA LYS A 506 68.16 25.29 58.58
C LYS A 506 68.79 26.68 58.54
N ASP A 507 68.08 27.68 58.02
CA ASP A 507 68.63 29.04 57.88
C ASP A 507 68.92 29.70 59.24
N LYS A 508 68.11 29.38 60.26
CA LYS A 508 68.28 29.89 61.63
C LYS A 508 69.55 29.34 62.31
N PHE A 509 69.93 28.09 62.05
CA PHE A 509 71.15 27.48 62.60
C PHE A 509 72.43 28.20 62.14
N PHE A 510 72.51 28.49 60.84
CA PHE A 510 73.69 29.15 60.28
C PHE A 510 73.87 30.59 60.80
N ALA A 511 72.78 31.28 61.12
CA ALA A 511 72.84 32.61 61.71
C ALA A 511 73.50 32.63 63.10
N ILE A 512 73.16 31.66 63.97
CA ILE A 512 73.70 31.57 65.34
C ILE A 512 75.18 31.20 65.32
N LEU A 513 75.58 30.23 64.49
CA LEU A 513 76.98 29.85 64.31
C LEU A 513 77.86 31.04 63.93
N GLY A 514 77.38 31.89 63.01
CA GLY A 514 78.14 33.03 62.53
C GLY A 514 78.43 34.08 63.60
N HIS A 515 77.49 34.30 64.51
CA HIS A 515 77.61 35.34 65.54
C HIS A 515 78.56 34.91 66.68
N ASP A 516 78.39 33.69 67.21
CA ASP A 516 79.05 33.28 68.45
C ASP A 516 80.49 32.76 68.28
N LEU A 517 80.86 32.30 67.07
CA LEU A 517 82.25 31.99 66.72
C LEU A 517 83.08 33.23 66.38
N LYS A 518 82.44 34.29 65.85
CA LYS A 518 83.16 35.49 65.41
C LYS A 518 83.82 36.23 66.56
N GLY A 519 83.12 36.35 67.70
CA GLY A 519 83.62 37.01 68.91
C GLY A 519 84.96 36.49 69.42
N PRO A 520 85.11 35.19 69.76
CA PRO A 520 86.37 34.66 70.24
C PRO A 520 87.48 34.69 69.19
N ILE A 521 87.18 34.49 67.91
CA ILE A 521 88.17 34.59 66.83
C ILE A 521 88.74 36.01 66.74
N SER A 522 87.88 37.04 66.80
CA SER A 522 88.35 38.43 66.85
C SER A 522 89.18 38.72 68.09
N GLY A 523 88.79 38.20 69.26
CA GLY A 523 89.56 38.34 70.50
C GLY A 523 90.94 37.67 70.44
N PHE A 524 91.04 36.49 69.81
CA PHE A 524 92.34 35.86 69.54
C PHE A 524 93.24 36.74 68.69
N GLN A 525 92.71 37.29 67.59
CA GLN A 525 93.46 38.13 66.67
C GLN A 525 93.99 39.40 67.35
N GLU A 526 93.16 40.04 68.16
CA GLU A 526 93.54 41.27 68.87
C GLU A 526 94.62 41.02 69.93
N LEU A 527 94.46 39.98 70.77
CA LEU A 527 95.44 39.64 71.79
C LEU A 527 96.77 39.15 71.20
N LEU A 528 96.75 38.36 70.12
CA LEU A 528 97.95 37.96 69.41
C LEU A 528 98.66 39.17 68.76
N GLY A 529 97.89 40.10 68.18
CA GLY A 529 98.42 41.35 67.64
C GLY A 529 99.12 42.20 68.69
N LEU A 530 98.50 42.39 69.86
CA LEU A 530 99.10 43.14 70.98
C LEU A 530 100.40 42.49 71.49
N LEU A 531 100.42 41.16 71.63
CA LEU A 531 101.63 40.42 72.01
C LEU A 531 102.74 40.59 70.97
N GLN A 532 102.41 40.55 69.68
CA GLN A 532 103.40 40.64 68.59
C GLN A 532 104.01 42.04 68.49
N GLU A 533 103.20 43.10 68.59
CA GLU A 533 103.68 44.48 68.45
C GLU A 533 104.46 44.97 69.67
N GLN A 534 104.01 44.62 70.88
CA GLN A 534 104.54 45.19 72.11
C GLN A 534 105.47 44.24 72.89
N TRP A 535 105.89 43.13 72.29
CA TRP A 535 106.64 42.06 72.99
C TRP A 535 107.86 42.56 73.77
N TYR A 536 108.64 43.51 73.25
CA TYR A 536 109.83 44.02 73.95
C TYR A 536 109.52 45.20 74.90
N GLN A 537 108.29 45.72 74.89
CA GLN A 537 107.88 46.95 75.57
C GLN A 537 107.05 46.68 76.84
N ILE A 538 106.27 45.60 76.87
CA ILE A 538 105.51 45.20 78.05
C ILE A 538 106.35 44.34 78.99
N ASP A 539 106.11 44.50 80.30
CA ASP A 539 106.76 43.70 81.33
C ASP A 539 106.31 42.23 81.27
N GLU A 540 107.07 41.37 81.95
CA GLU A 540 106.83 39.93 81.97
C GLU A 540 105.47 39.58 82.59
N ALA A 541 104.99 40.40 83.53
CA ALA A 541 103.68 40.27 84.14
C ALA A 541 102.53 40.44 83.12
N LYS A 542 102.58 41.48 82.27
CA LYS A 542 101.57 41.70 81.22
C LYS A 542 101.63 40.67 80.10
N LYS A 543 102.82 40.16 79.74
CA LYS A 543 102.93 39.05 78.77
C LYS A 543 102.19 37.81 79.29
N LEU A 544 102.42 37.49 80.56
CA LEU A 544 101.76 36.37 81.21
C LEU A 544 100.24 36.60 81.30
N GLU A 545 99.80 37.83 81.58
CA GLU A 545 98.38 38.21 81.54
C GLU A 545 97.75 37.97 80.16
N TYR A 546 98.39 38.44 79.08
CA TYR A 546 97.89 38.27 77.71
C TYR A 546 97.86 36.80 77.29
N LEU A 547 98.90 36.03 77.62
CA LEU A 547 98.93 34.58 77.38
C LEU A 547 97.83 33.86 78.17
N ASN A 548 97.58 34.25 79.43
CA ASN A 548 96.49 33.71 80.23
C ASN A 548 95.13 34.07 79.63
N MET A 549 94.96 35.28 79.09
CA MET A 549 93.73 35.67 78.39
C MET A 549 93.52 34.88 77.09
N LEU A 550 94.57 34.65 76.31
CA LEU A 550 94.54 33.79 75.12
C LEU A 550 94.17 32.35 75.49
N TYR A 551 94.81 31.81 76.53
CA TYR A 551 94.50 30.47 77.03
C TYR A 551 93.04 30.36 77.47
N SER A 552 92.54 31.31 78.26
CA SER A 552 91.13 31.36 78.67
C SER A 552 90.19 31.51 77.47
N THR A 553 90.56 32.28 76.44
CA THR A 553 89.76 32.43 75.21
C THR A 553 89.73 31.14 74.40
N SER A 554 90.83 30.39 74.39
CA SER A 554 90.93 29.06 73.79
C SER A 554 90.06 28.03 74.49
N GLU A 555 90.13 27.93 75.82
CA GLU A 555 89.28 27.03 76.58
C GLU A 555 87.78 27.34 76.37
N LYS A 556 87.41 28.63 76.33
CA LYS A 556 86.02 29.05 76.07
C LYS A 556 85.57 28.67 74.66
N THR A 557 86.40 28.86 73.65
CA THR A 557 86.07 28.53 72.25
C THR A 557 85.96 27.02 72.06
N HIS A 558 86.87 26.25 72.68
CA HIS A 558 86.83 24.80 72.65
C HIS A 558 85.54 24.27 73.27
N LYS A 559 85.12 24.84 74.42
CA LYS A 559 83.85 24.50 75.06
C LYS A 559 82.65 24.83 74.17
N LEU A 560 82.61 26.00 73.55
CA LEU A 560 81.54 26.37 72.60
C LEU A 560 81.44 25.37 71.44
N LEU A 561 82.58 24.93 70.89
CA LEU A 561 82.62 23.95 69.81
C LEU A 561 82.08 22.59 70.26
N GLN A 562 82.43 22.14 71.48
CA GLN A 562 81.89 20.91 72.06
C GLN A 562 80.38 21.00 72.33
N ASP A 563 79.91 22.13 72.83
CA ASP A 563 78.48 22.40 73.08
C ASP A 563 77.69 22.37 71.77
N LEU A 564 78.21 22.98 70.69
CA LEU A 564 77.62 22.94 69.34
C LEU A 564 77.57 21.53 68.75
N LEU A 565 78.65 20.76 68.90
CA LEU A 565 78.72 19.40 68.39
C LEU A 565 77.75 18.47 69.14
N SER A 566 77.60 18.69 70.45
CA SER A 566 76.64 17.99 71.29
C SER A 566 75.20 18.32 70.90
N TRP A 567 74.89 19.59 70.62
CA TRP A 567 73.59 20.03 70.14
C TRP A 567 73.26 19.49 68.74
N GLY A 568 74.21 19.52 67.79
CA GLY A 568 74.03 18.97 66.45
C GLY A 568 73.75 17.46 66.45
N LYS A 569 74.42 16.71 67.34
CA LYS A 569 74.11 15.29 67.55
C LYS A 569 72.73 15.07 68.15
N ALA A 570 72.29 15.92 69.09
CA ALA A 570 70.96 15.83 69.68
C ALA A 570 69.85 16.06 68.63
N GLN A 571 69.98 17.09 67.78
CA GLN A 571 69.04 17.39 66.69
C GLN A 571 68.94 16.29 65.63
N GLN A 572 70.04 15.57 65.37
CA GLN A 572 70.05 14.44 64.45
C GLN A 572 69.56 13.12 65.08
N GLY A 573 69.18 13.14 66.37
CA GLY A 573 68.79 11.93 67.11
C GLY A 573 69.94 10.95 67.35
N LEU A 574 71.19 11.43 67.30
CA LEU A 574 72.39 10.59 67.41
C LEU A 574 72.92 10.44 68.85
N VAL A 575 72.34 11.14 69.82
CA VAL A 575 72.67 10.98 71.25
C VAL A 575 71.92 9.76 71.78
N LYS A 576 72.66 8.72 72.18
CA LYS A 576 72.08 7.50 72.78
C LYS A 576 71.99 7.68 74.30
N CYS A 577 70.78 7.63 74.86
CA CYS A 577 70.55 7.62 76.30
C CYS A 577 70.81 6.22 76.88
N GLN A 578 71.67 6.11 77.90
CA GLN A 578 71.90 4.86 78.64
C GLN A 578 71.43 5.03 80.09
N LYS A 579 70.19 4.67 80.37
CA LYS A 579 69.61 4.78 81.71
C LYS A 579 70.15 3.66 82.61
N GLU A 580 70.70 4.03 83.77
CA GLU A 580 71.08 3.11 84.85
C GLU A 580 70.58 3.64 86.20
N ILE A 581 70.47 2.75 87.20
CA ILE A 581 70.05 3.14 88.55
C ILE A 581 71.25 3.74 89.29
N ILE A 582 71.22 5.05 89.52
CA ILE A 582 72.28 5.77 90.24
C ILE A 582 71.80 6.22 91.62
N SER A 583 72.68 6.18 92.62
CA SER A 583 72.44 6.85 93.91
C SER A 583 72.66 8.35 93.72
N VAL A 584 71.65 9.15 94.04
CA VAL A 584 71.60 10.58 93.69
C VAL A 584 72.59 11.40 94.51
N LYS A 585 72.71 11.11 95.81
CA LYS A 585 73.55 11.91 96.72
C LYS A 585 75.04 11.84 96.35
N PRO A 586 75.66 10.67 96.07
CA PRO A 586 77.03 10.60 95.57
C PRO A 586 77.22 11.35 94.25
N ALA A 587 76.30 11.23 93.29
CA ALA A 587 76.40 11.91 92.00
C ALA A 587 76.40 13.44 92.16
N ILE A 588 75.52 13.98 93.00
CA ILE A 588 75.48 15.42 93.31
C ILE A 588 76.72 15.86 94.08
N GLN A 589 77.22 15.06 95.02
CA GLN A 589 78.46 15.33 95.76
C GLN A 589 79.67 15.39 94.83
N SER A 590 79.78 14.46 93.86
CA SER A 590 80.84 14.50 92.84
C SER A 590 80.78 15.77 92.00
N VAL A 591 79.58 16.21 91.59
CA VAL A 591 79.41 17.48 90.87
C VAL A 591 79.77 18.68 91.76
N ALA A 592 79.36 18.68 93.02
CA ALA A 592 79.67 19.77 93.95
C ALA A 592 81.17 19.90 94.24
N GLN A 593 81.89 18.77 94.29
CA GLN A 593 83.34 18.75 94.49
C GLN A 593 84.10 19.49 93.37
N LEU A 594 83.60 19.47 92.13
CA LEU A 594 84.18 20.22 91.00
C LEU A 594 84.20 21.73 91.24
N PHE A 595 83.33 22.24 92.11
CA PHE A 595 83.18 23.66 92.41
C PHE A 595 83.63 24.05 93.81
N GLU A 596 84.24 23.14 94.58
CA GLU A 596 84.64 23.39 95.97
C GLU A 596 85.52 24.65 96.11
N GLY A 597 86.44 24.86 95.18
CA GLY A 597 87.28 26.05 95.13
C GLY A 597 86.48 27.35 94.94
N GLN A 598 85.50 27.36 94.04
CA GLN A 598 84.66 28.54 93.78
C GLN A 598 83.70 28.83 94.93
N ILE A 599 83.13 27.78 95.53
CA ILE A 599 82.26 27.87 96.70
C ILE A 599 83.02 28.46 97.88
N LYS A 600 84.25 27.99 98.16
CA LYS A 600 85.11 28.55 99.21
C LYS A 600 85.53 30.00 98.90
N GLN A 601 85.89 30.30 97.66
CA GLN A 601 86.32 31.64 97.26
C GLN A 601 85.22 32.70 97.45
N LYS A 602 83.95 32.34 97.20
CA LYS A 602 82.79 33.23 97.43
C LYS A 602 82.21 33.12 98.86
N GLU A 603 82.78 32.30 99.73
CA GLU A 603 82.27 32.02 101.08
C GLU A 603 80.80 31.54 101.07
N LEU A 604 80.40 30.76 100.06
CA LEU A 604 79.01 30.30 99.90
C LEU A 604 78.67 29.15 100.85
N ASN A 605 77.49 29.21 101.46
CA ASN A 605 76.95 28.11 102.26
C ASN A 605 76.20 27.12 101.35
N LEU A 606 76.88 26.03 100.94
CA LEU A 606 76.27 24.94 100.18
C LEU A 606 75.68 23.88 101.13
N THR A 607 74.38 23.65 101.03
CA THR A 607 73.68 22.57 101.73
C THR A 607 73.17 21.53 100.74
N ILE A 608 73.49 20.26 100.98
CA ILE A 608 72.99 19.12 100.19
C ILE A 608 72.05 18.32 101.09
N ASP A 609 70.75 18.52 100.87
CA ASP A 609 69.67 17.90 101.64
C ASP A 609 68.96 16.86 100.76
N ILE A 610 69.65 15.73 100.59
CA ILE A 610 69.22 14.58 99.76
C ILE A 610 69.26 13.31 100.64
N PRO A 611 68.19 12.51 100.68
CA PRO A 611 68.17 11.23 101.37
C PRO A 611 69.25 10.27 100.86
N ASP A 612 69.94 9.56 101.75
CA ASP A 612 71.04 8.63 101.40
C ASP A 612 70.57 7.44 100.53
N ASP A 613 69.30 7.07 100.63
CA ASP A 613 68.66 5.97 99.92
C ASP A 613 68.04 6.38 98.57
N LEU A 614 68.05 7.68 98.22
CA LEU A 614 67.45 8.14 96.98
C LEU A 614 68.22 7.65 95.75
N SER A 615 67.56 6.86 94.91
CA SER A 615 68.09 6.36 93.63
C SER A 615 67.19 6.72 92.45
N LEU A 616 67.79 7.00 91.29
CA LEU A 616 67.09 7.37 90.05
C LEU A 616 67.53 6.50 88.87
N ASN A 617 66.58 6.11 88.01
CA ASN A 617 66.87 5.46 86.73
C ASN A 617 67.08 6.51 85.63
N THR A 618 68.32 6.94 85.44
CA THR A 618 68.69 8.03 84.51
C THR A 618 70.05 7.77 83.89
N ASP A 619 70.40 8.49 82.83
CA ASP A 619 71.76 8.48 82.31
C ASP A 619 72.67 9.32 83.22
N PRO A 620 73.72 8.74 83.84
CA PRO A 620 74.60 9.43 84.80
C PRO A 620 75.31 10.63 84.17
N VAL A 621 75.67 10.54 82.89
CA VAL A 621 76.44 11.58 82.19
C VAL A 621 75.52 12.75 81.88
N LEU A 622 74.37 12.50 81.26
CA LEU A 622 73.40 13.57 80.95
C LEU A 622 72.85 14.22 82.22
N PHE A 623 72.54 13.41 83.24
CA PHE A 623 72.12 13.90 84.55
C PHE A 623 73.16 14.81 85.19
N SER A 624 74.41 14.36 85.26
CA SER A 624 75.50 15.14 85.86
C SER A 624 75.74 16.45 85.09
N GLN A 625 75.62 16.46 83.76
CA GLN A 625 75.75 17.67 82.96
C GLN A 625 74.65 18.70 83.24
N ILE A 626 73.40 18.26 83.41
CA ILE A 626 72.28 19.14 83.77
C ILE A 626 72.50 19.73 85.17
N ILE A 627 72.81 18.88 86.16
CA ILE A 627 73.04 19.33 87.53
C ILE A 627 74.27 20.25 87.61
N GLN A 628 75.34 19.94 86.89
CA GLN A 628 76.52 20.79 86.78
C GLN A 628 76.17 22.16 86.20
N ASN A 629 75.27 22.23 85.21
CA ASN A 629 74.81 23.49 84.65
C ASN A 629 74.02 24.32 85.68
N PHE A 630 73.07 23.67 86.38
CA PHE A 630 72.25 24.33 87.39
C PHE A 630 73.10 24.84 88.56
N LEU A 631 74.02 24.02 89.07
CA LEU A 631 74.92 24.41 90.15
C LEU A 631 75.89 25.53 89.74
N ASN A 632 76.45 25.46 88.53
CA ASN A 632 77.32 26.53 88.02
C ASN A 632 76.57 27.85 87.86
N ASN A 633 75.30 27.82 87.41
CA ASN A 633 74.46 29.02 87.36
C ASN A 633 74.18 29.55 88.78
N ALA A 634 73.82 28.67 89.73
CA ALA A 634 73.61 29.05 91.12
C ALA A 634 74.85 29.74 91.72
N ILE A 635 76.05 29.20 91.52
CA ILE A 635 77.31 29.78 92.03
C ILE A 635 77.62 31.13 91.38
N LYS A 636 77.40 31.26 90.07
CA LYS A 636 77.63 32.52 89.34
C LYS A 636 76.72 33.65 89.81
N PHE A 637 75.45 33.36 90.07
CA PHE A 637 74.44 34.37 90.33
C PHE A 637 74.15 34.62 91.82
N THR A 638 74.78 33.87 92.72
CA THR A 638 74.72 34.10 94.18
C THR A 638 75.81 35.06 94.66
N HIS A 639 75.42 36.05 95.46
CA HIS A 639 76.34 36.98 96.12
C HIS A 639 77.27 36.28 97.13
N ARG A 640 78.42 36.88 97.45
CA ARG A 640 79.33 36.37 98.49
C ARG A 640 78.60 36.22 99.83
N LYS A 641 78.92 35.15 100.58
CA LYS A 641 78.22 34.75 101.82
C LYS A 641 76.74 34.35 101.65
N GLY A 642 76.27 34.20 100.41
CA GLY A 642 74.94 33.65 100.12
C GLY A 642 74.86 32.15 100.33
N SER A 643 73.69 31.57 100.07
CA SER A 643 73.41 30.15 100.26
C SER A 643 72.92 29.47 98.98
N ILE A 644 73.37 28.24 98.77
CA ILE A 644 72.88 27.34 97.72
C ILE A 644 72.38 26.07 98.40
N ASN A 645 71.18 25.63 98.04
CA ASN A 645 70.53 24.45 98.60
C ASN A 645 70.17 23.48 97.48
N ILE A 646 70.65 22.24 97.59
CA ILE A 646 70.28 21.16 96.68
C ILE A 646 69.37 20.21 97.42
N LYS A 647 68.11 20.14 96.98
CA LYS A 647 67.04 19.38 97.61
C LYS A 647 66.37 18.43 96.66
N SER A 648 65.86 17.34 97.22
CA SER A 648 64.99 16.42 96.52
C SER A 648 63.58 16.45 97.10
N ASN A 649 62.59 16.65 96.25
CA ASN A 649 61.17 16.63 96.61
C ASN A 649 60.42 15.60 95.76
N LEU A 650 59.39 15.00 96.33
CA LEU A 650 58.44 14.16 95.59
C LEU A 650 57.19 14.99 95.30
N VAL A 651 56.92 15.29 94.02
CA VAL A 651 55.77 16.12 93.59
C VAL A 651 54.99 15.36 92.51
N ASP A 652 53.72 15.06 92.76
CA ASP A 652 52.84 14.25 91.88
C ASP A 652 53.41 12.86 91.56
N SER A 653 53.94 12.16 92.55
CA SER A 653 54.59 10.84 92.39
C SER A 653 55.82 10.84 91.47
N LYS A 654 56.36 12.02 91.16
CA LYS A 654 57.55 12.24 90.33
C LYS A 654 58.67 12.83 91.17
N GLN A 655 59.86 12.26 91.03
CA GLN A 655 61.03 12.72 91.78
C GLN A 655 61.56 14.01 91.15
N GLN A 656 61.76 15.02 91.99
CA GLN A 656 62.24 16.34 91.57
C GLN A 656 63.52 16.68 92.32
N ILE A 657 64.57 17.04 91.58
CA ILE A 657 65.84 17.51 92.14
C ILE A 657 65.98 18.98 91.82
N CYS A 658 66.09 19.81 92.84
CA CYS A 658 66.14 21.27 92.72
C CYS A 658 67.47 21.80 93.23
N VAL A 659 68.07 22.71 92.47
CA VAL A 659 69.18 23.57 92.89
C VAL A 659 68.60 24.96 93.09
N THR A 660 68.56 25.41 94.35
CA THR A 660 68.02 26.70 94.75
C THR A 660 69.15 27.61 95.25
N ASP A 661 69.22 28.82 94.71
CA ASP A 661 70.20 29.83 95.05
C ASP A 661 69.54 31.04 95.71
N SER A 662 70.26 31.76 96.57
CA SER A 662 69.82 33.04 97.18
C SER A 662 70.38 34.25 96.43
N GLY A 663 70.53 34.14 95.12
CA GLY A 663 71.17 35.12 94.26
C GLY A 663 70.25 36.22 93.74
N ILE A 664 70.65 36.84 92.64
CA ILE A 664 69.96 38.00 92.06
C ILE A 664 68.54 37.71 91.50
N GLY A 665 68.20 36.44 91.29
CA GLY A 665 66.94 36.03 90.68
C GLY A 665 66.76 36.46 89.22
N ILE A 666 65.67 36.00 88.61
CA ILE A 666 65.29 36.18 87.20
C ILE A 666 63.91 36.89 87.17
N PRO A 667 63.78 38.02 86.45
CA PRO A 667 62.49 38.71 86.27
C PRO A 667 61.41 37.81 85.64
N GLU A 668 60.15 37.98 86.04
CA GLU A 668 59.04 37.13 85.57
C GLU A 668 58.80 37.24 84.05
N ASN A 669 58.96 38.44 83.47
CA ASN A 669 58.86 38.67 82.02
C ASN A 669 59.95 37.94 81.21
N LYS A 670 60.94 37.37 81.89
CA LYS A 670 62.09 36.69 81.31
C LYS A 670 62.02 35.17 81.47
N LEU A 671 61.23 34.64 82.40
CA LEU A 671 61.13 33.19 82.64
C LEU A 671 60.65 32.39 81.41
N GLY A 672 59.71 32.94 80.63
CA GLY A 672 59.14 32.27 79.45
C GLY A 672 60.11 32.10 78.27
N HIS A 673 61.22 32.83 78.28
CA HIS A 673 62.20 32.88 77.18
C HIS A 673 63.56 32.26 77.55
N LEU A 674 63.67 31.61 78.73
CA LEU A 674 64.94 31.03 79.22
C LEU A 674 65.52 29.92 78.32
N PHE A 675 64.68 29.28 77.53
CA PHE A 675 65.06 28.18 76.64
C PHE A 675 64.90 28.53 75.15
N ASP A 676 64.70 29.81 74.84
CA ASP A 676 64.55 30.30 73.46
C ASP A 676 65.90 30.68 72.87
N LEU A 677 66.15 30.24 71.63
CA LEU A 677 67.39 30.47 70.89
C LEU A 677 67.67 31.95 70.54
N ASN A 678 66.66 32.83 70.63
CA ASN A 678 66.73 34.23 70.18
C ASN A 678 66.70 35.26 71.33
N ALA A 679 66.71 34.81 72.58
CA ALA A 679 66.62 35.71 73.73
C ALA A 679 68.03 36.08 74.23
N ASP A 680 68.40 37.35 74.17
CA ASP A 680 69.71 37.83 74.63
C ASP A 680 69.74 37.88 76.18
N PHE A 681 70.09 36.74 76.78
CA PHE A 681 70.15 36.51 78.23
C PHE A 681 71.54 36.70 78.83
N ASN A 682 72.34 37.63 78.31
CA ASN A 682 73.67 37.92 78.85
C ASN A 682 73.60 38.86 80.06
N ARG A 683 73.23 38.32 81.24
CA ARG A 683 73.47 39.00 82.53
C ARG A 683 74.82 38.53 83.10
N PRO A 684 75.75 39.44 83.46
CA PRO A 684 76.96 39.05 84.17
C PRO A 684 76.60 38.49 85.55
N GLY A 685 77.34 37.49 86.02
CA GLY A 685 77.26 36.99 87.39
C GLY A 685 77.64 38.05 88.42
N THR A 686 77.44 37.76 89.71
CA THR A 686 77.63 38.74 90.79
C THR A 686 79.07 39.22 90.93
N ASP A 687 80.04 38.39 90.51
CA ASP A 687 81.47 38.73 90.47
C ASP A 687 81.94 38.95 89.02
N LYS A 688 81.01 39.35 88.12
CA LYS A 688 81.20 39.66 86.69
C LYS A 688 81.54 38.45 85.80
N GLU A 689 81.08 37.25 86.16
CA GLU A 689 81.26 36.07 85.32
C GLU A 689 80.39 36.13 84.04
N LYS A 690 80.97 35.85 82.86
CA LYS A 690 80.21 35.81 81.60
C LYS A 690 79.45 34.48 81.43
N SER A 691 78.23 34.54 80.89
CA SER A 691 77.39 33.40 80.48
C SER A 691 77.56 33.09 78.99
N SER A 692 77.46 31.82 78.59
CA SER A 692 77.53 31.39 77.18
C SER A 692 76.16 31.31 76.50
N GLY A 693 75.04 31.46 77.23
CA GLY A 693 73.67 31.31 76.71
C GLY A 693 73.24 29.87 76.33
N MET A 694 74.15 29.05 75.83
CA MET A 694 73.89 27.69 75.30
C MET A 694 73.57 26.65 76.37
N GLY A 695 74.01 26.87 77.62
CA GLY A 695 73.95 25.86 78.67
C GLY A 695 72.53 25.38 79.00
N LEU A 696 71.55 26.29 79.07
CA LEU A 696 70.16 25.95 79.38
C LEU A 696 69.44 25.29 78.20
N ILE A 697 69.80 25.64 76.96
CA ILE A 697 69.26 25.02 75.75
C ILE A 697 69.69 23.56 75.67
N LEU A 698 70.98 23.28 75.93
CA LEU A 698 71.47 21.90 76.04
C LEU A 698 70.79 21.13 77.17
N CYS A 699 70.54 21.75 78.32
CA CYS A 699 69.79 21.11 79.39
C CYS A 699 68.36 20.73 78.94
N ARG A 700 67.68 21.53 78.11
CA ARG A 700 66.35 21.19 77.57
C ARG A 700 66.38 20.01 76.62
N GLU A 701 67.37 19.94 75.73
CA GLU A 701 67.55 18.80 74.83
C GLU A 701 67.88 17.52 75.63
N PHE A 702 68.81 17.61 76.59
CA PHE A 702 69.15 16.47 77.45
C PHE A 702 68.00 16.03 78.35
N ALA A 703 67.23 16.97 78.90
CA ALA A 703 66.02 16.64 79.65
C ALA A 703 64.99 15.93 78.75
N SER A 704 64.80 16.39 77.50
CA SER A 704 63.90 15.73 76.53
C SER A 704 64.36 14.30 76.20
N ILE A 705 65.68 14.08 76.07
CA ILE A 705 66.29 12.75 75.88
C ILE A 705 66.12 11.87 77.13
N LEU A 706 66.23 12.44 78.33
CA LEU A 706 65.99 11.74 79.59
C LEU A 706 64.51 11.48 79.87
N GLU A 707 63.59 12.04 79.07
CA GLU A 707 62.14 12.12 79.31
C GLU A 707 61.80 12.90 80.60
N ALA A 708 62.70 13.76 81.03
CA ALA A 708 62.55 14.65 82.19
C ALA A 708 62.11 16.06 81.75
N LYS A 709 61.53 16.82 82.68
CA LYS A 709 61.12 18.21 82.46
C LYS A 709 61.91 19.15 83.36
N ILE A 710 62.41 20.24 82.79
CA ILE A 710 63.01 21.33 83.57
C ILE A 710 61.89 22.29 83.99
N VAL A 711 61.86 22.61 85.28
CA VAL A 711 60.94 23.58 85.89
C VAL A 711 61.78 24.65 86.56
N VAL A 712 61.46 25.91 86.31
CA VAL A 712 62.19 27.06 86.87
C VAL A 712 61.22 27.95 87.62
N SER A 713 61.58 28.34 88.84
CA SER A 713 60.88 29.34 89.64
C SER A 713 61.89 30.34 90.17
N SER A 714 61.68 31.63 89.98
CA SER A 714 62.59 32.67 90.47
C SER A 714 61.85 33.97 90.73
N THR A 715 62.33 34.70 91.72
CA THR A 715 61.88 36.06 92.07
C THR A 715 63.10 36.98 92.01
N GLU A 716 63.00 38.09 91.28
CA GLU A 716 64.11 39.05 91.19
C GLU A 716 64.48 39.59 92.58
N GLY A 717 65.76 39.49 92.94
CA GLY A 717 66.30 39.89 94.24
C GLY A 717 66.29 38.81 95.34
N GLU A 718 65.55 37.72 95.18
CA GLU A 718 65.44 36.65 96.20
C GLU A 718 66.12 35.33 95.81
N GLY A 719 66.43 35.15 94.53
CA GLY A 719 67.15 33.98 94.00
C GLY A 719 66.35 33.15 92.99
N SER A 720 66.91 32.02 92.57
CA SER A 720 66.32 31.13 91.56
C SER A 720 66.32 29.68 92.02
N SER A 721 65.34 28.90 91.55
CA SER A 721 65.29 27.46 91.73
C SER A 721 65.12 26.78 90.38
N PHE A 722 66.11 25.97 90.01
CA PHE A 722 66.10 25.14 88.81
C PHE A 722 65.90 23.68 89.21
N CYS A 723 64.84 23.08 88.72
CA CYS A 723 64.44 21.73 89.09
C CYS A 723 64.34 20.80 87.88
N LEU A 724 64.89 19.60 88.01
CA LEU A 724 64.71 18.50 87.06
C LEU A 724 63.66 17.53 87.62
N LYS A 725 62.53 17.37 86.92
CA LYS A 725 61.40 16.50 87.28
C LYS A 725 61.36 15.28 86.36
N PHE A 726 61.53 14.09 86.93
CA PHE A 726 61.46 12.79 86.23
C PHE A 726 60.02 12.29 86.12
#